data_AF-A0A6M1ZBZ5-F1
#
_entry.id   AF-A0A6M1ZBZ5-F1
#
_cell.length_a   1.000
_cell.length_b   1.000
_cell.length_c   1.000
_cell.angle_alpha   90.00
_cell.angle_beta   90.00
_cell.angle_gamma   90.00
#
_symmetry.space_group_name_H-M   'P 1'
#
loop_
_entity.id
_entity.type
_entity.pdbx_description
1 polymer ?
#
loop_
_entity_poly.entity_id
_entity_poly.type
_entity_poly.pdbx_seq_one_letter_code
_entity_poly.pdbx_strand_id
1 'polypeptide(L)'
;MTQHGVIKQRTDESLLEIDHGRTQRAIVLVDELGYFLGDWRNFDVEGVRQVLMLLNNCLRWFENNLHVKLVSLFAKEKLSLKDLPEFTRAVVDSKIKDAEPAKDFTEKQIVHIEAFLRKILKVPKGLSSTFGEFAEAMGHLGVEEFQECIDLIEELPDSGLFDKSGLLLERRPQIFHYLEKIILILDQAIQNIRFYTERLEVALMIKSQVFGYLPQVVSYRADVNELKSKMGSYPYLTVTTTDDKGRLFPLGVVRASDLHRTTLGTVTLRDFCNREETKIPSYLEVISVIDHHKSSLNTASAPVAYITDSQSSNAMVAELAFAINDRFSSGGMTLKEIEEQIATFQKNVYSLENNRILKRLLQRHSCAMVQKGGYGIDPVREFIEYLHFLYAILDDTDLLTKVTQHDVEVVASLLNRLKSLMVGKEVEIIQFDDLKRGEIFVVNAANRILQHPDMYSLYRKIYLAKEQLVEENFRLCSKGEPSSIFVDTKIQNGCARVGQTKMFSNNYAAFQKAAPKVREFWWTQASSYYTDHREVDLHLQMVSTVAGAEDLFSGTGGKYRHRDELWIWVPSSEQAVDHLKRFLNAFQASPQVEENDFEVEFLGSNGNELSQIFKESFKEIPHHFAEKETLPIAVLRYKAGTLNSRKAMISPYLPKLIS
;
A
#
# COMPACT_ATOMS: atom_id res chain seq x y z
N MET A 1 -5.70 -1.66 -15.55
CA MET A 1 -5.54 -2.99 -16.19
C MET A 1 -6.37 -3.00 -17.45
N THR A 2 -5.82 -3.39 -18.59
CA THR A 2 -6.57 -3.46 -19.85
C THR A 2 -6.39 -4.84 -20.46
N GLN A 3 -7.46 -5.39 -21.04
CA GLN A 3 -7.34 -6.51 -22.00
C GLN A 3 -7.01 -6.00 -23.40
N HIS A 4 -6.81 -4.69 -23.54
CA HIS A 4 -6.56 -4.05 -24.81
C HIS A 4 -5.20 -4.49 -25.37
N GLY A 5 -5.24 -5.12 -26.55
CA GLY A 5 -4.06 -5.66 -27.19
C GLY A 5 -3.49 -6.92 -26.51
N VAL A 6 -4.31 -7.67 -25.77
CA VAL A 6 -3.97 -9.03 -25.30
C VAL A 6 -4.59 -10.05 -26.26
N ILE A 7 -3.79 -10.98 -26.76
CA ILE A 7 -4.26 -12.16 -27.49
C ILE A 7 -4.05 -13.37 -26.58
N LYS A 8 -5.10 -14.18 -26.41
CA LYS A 8 -5.00 -15.48 -25.76
C LYS A 8 -4.90 -16.55 -26.84
N GLN A 9 -3.79 -17.27 -26.91
CA GLN A 9 -3.61 -18.39 -27.85
C GLN A 9 -3.62 -19.71 -27.10
N ARG A 10 -4.14 -20.75 -27.75
CA ARG A 10 -4.11 -22.12 -27.25
C ARG A 10 -2.79 -22.80 -27.59
N THR A 11 -2.54 -23.94 -26.96
CA THR A 11 -1.28 -24.69 -27.04
C THR A 11 -1.09 -25.46 -28.34
N ASP A 12 -2.19 -25.82 -29.00
CA ASP A 12 -2.24 -26.57 -30.26
C ASP A 12 -2.07 -25.69 -31.51
N GLU A 13 -2.15 -24.37 -31.36
CA GLU A 13 -1.96 -23.42 -32.46
C GLU A 13 -0.50 -23.37 -32.96
N SER A 14 -0.33 -23.04 -34.24
CA SER A 14 0.98 -23.01 -34.90
C SER A 14 1.74 -21.72 -34.59
N LEU A 15 3.05 -21.86 -34.35
CA LEU A 15 3.99 -20.74 -34.24
C LEU A 15 3.99 -19.79 -35.46
N LEU A 16 3.63 -20.29 -36.64
CA LEU A 16 3.67 -19.52 -37.89
C LEU A 16 2.49 -18.54 -38.01
N GLU A 17 1.40 -18.78 -37.29
CA GLU A 17 0.19 -17.95 -37.34
C GLU A 17 0.32 -16.70 -36.46
N ILE A 18 1.34 -16.63 -35.61
CA ILE A 18 1.58 -15.51 -34.71
C ILE A 18 2.36 -14.39 -35.41
N ASP A 19 1.64 -13.35 -35.85
CA ASP A 19 2.22 -12.11 -36.36
C ASP A 19 2.57 -11.13 -35.22
N HIS A 20 3.83 -11.16 -34.80
CA HIS A 20 4.40 -10.20 -33.85
C HIS A 20 4.67 -8.80 -34.45
N GLY A 21 4.67 -8.68 -35.79
CA GLY A 21 5.22 -7.54 -36.54
C GLY A 21 4.27 -6.38 -36.79
N ARG A 22 2.95 -6.55 -36.63
CA ARG A 22 1.96 -5.49 -36.93
C ARG A 22 1.22 -4.89 -35.74
N THR A 23 1.19 -5.53 -34.58
CA THR A 23 0.15 -5.20 -33.59
C THR A 23 0.61 -4.82 -32.18
N GLN A 24 1.90 -4.88 -31.82
CA GLN A 24 2.36 -4.65 -30.42
C GLN A 24 1.44 -5.35 -29.39
N ARG A 25 0.93 -6.54 -29.73
CA ARG A 25 -0.01 -7.29 -28.89
C ARG A 25 0.78 -8.18 -27.94
N ALA A 26 0.28 -8.31 -26.72
CA ALA A 26 0.80 -9.24 -25.74
C ALA A 26 0.13 -10.61 -25.98
N ILE A 27 0.94 -11.64 -26.21
CA ILE A 27 0.45 -12.99 -26.45
C ILE A 27 0.60 -13.80 -25.17
N VAL A 28 -0.55 -14.20 -24.65
CA VAL A 28 -0.68 -14.97 -23.42
C VAL A 28 -1.17 -16.36 -23.80
N LEU A 29 -0.42 -17.37 -23.43
CA LEU A 29 -0.76 -18.76 -23.72
C LEU A 29 -1.63 -19.31 -22.60
N VAL A 30 -2.73 -19.94 -22.99
CA VAL A 30 -3.72 -20.49 -22.06
C VAL A 30 -4.09 -21.92 -22.40
N ASP A 31 -4.52 -22.68 -21.39
CA ASP A 31 -5.11 -24.01 -21.59
C ASP A 31 -6.55 -23.90 -22.15
N GLU A 32 -7.18 -25.05 -22.40
CA GLU A 32 -8.55 -25.12 -22.93
C GLU A 32 -9.59 -24.45 -22.02
N LEU A 33 -9.31 -24.38 -20.72
CA LEU A 33 -10.16 -23.76 -19.70
C LEU A 33 -9.82 -22.27 -19.49
N GLY A 34 -8.81 -21.75 -20.20
CA GLY A 34 -8.37 -20.35 -20.14
C GLY A 34 -7.37 -20.03 -19.03
N TYR A 35 -6.79 -21.02 -18.35
CA TYR A 35 -5.73 -20.82 -17.36
C TYR A 35 -4.39 -20.51 -18.02
N PHE A 36 -3.64 -19.63 -17.39
CA PHE A 36 -2.34 -19.16 -17.85
C PHE A 36 -1.28 -20.27 -17.84
N LEU A 37 -0.60 -20.43 -18.98
CA LEU A 37 0.51 -21.35 -19.16
C LEU A 37 1.85 -20.63 -19.36
N GLY A 38 1.83 -19.45 -19.98
CA GLY A 38 3.04 -18.69 -20.24
C GLY A 38 2.80 -17.47 -21.14
N ASP A 39 3.87 -16.71 -21.37
CA ASP A 39 3.88 -15.60 -22.33
C ASP A 39 4.72 -15.96 -23.54
N TRP A 40 4.29 -15.51 -24.72
CA TRP A 40 5.05 -15.63 -25.96
C TRP A 40 5.44 -14.25 -26.49
N ARG A 41 6.74 -13.98 -26.61
CA ARG A 41 7.29 -12.65 -26.92
C ARG A 41 8.19 -12.72 -28.14
N ASN A 42 8.39 -11.59 -28.83
CA ASN A 42 9.16 -11.53 -30.08
C ASN A 42 10.56 -12.14 -29.95
N PHE A 43 11.25 -11.92 -28.83
CA PHE A 43 12.61 -12.44 -28.63
C PHE A 43 12.64 -13.95 -28.32
N ASP A 44 11.51 -14.56 -27.95
CA ASP A 44 11.42 -16.02 -27.76
C ASP A 44 11.45 -16.74 -29.13
N VAL A 45 10.95 -16.08 -30.18
CA VAL A 45 10.76 -16.66 -31.52
C VAL A 45 12.06 -17.14 -32.13
N GLU A 46 13.10 -16.29 -32.14
CA GLU A 46 14.34 -16.59 -32.84
C GLU A 46 15.09 -17.78 -32.22
N GLY A 47 15.19 -17.80 -30.88
CA GLY A 47 15.84 -18.89 -30.17
C GLY A 47 15.13 -20.22 -30.39
N VAL A 48 13.81 -20.25 -30.29
CA VAL A 48 13.02 -21.47 -30.52
C VAL A 48 13.13 -21.93 -31.97
N ARG A 49 13.00 -21.02 -32.95
CA ARG A 49 13.16 -21.36 -34.37
C ARG A 49 14.54 -21.93 -34.67
N GLN A 50 15.60 -21.38 -34.07
CA GLN A 50 16.94 -21.91 -34.24
C GLN A 50 17.02 -23.37 -33.80
N VAL A 51 16.46 -23.74 -32.64
CA VAL A 51 16.46 -25.13 -32.15
C VAL A 51 15.67 -26.06 -33.08
N LEU A 52 14.51 -25.63 -33.55
CA LEU A 52 13.69 -26.40 -34.50
C LEU A 52 14.43 -26.61 -35.83
N MET A 53 15.11 -25.58 -36.34
CA MET A 53 15.88 -25.65 -37.57
C MET A 53 17.05 -26.65 -37.48
N LEU A 54 17.70 -26.80 -36.32
CA LEU A 54 18.77 -27.78 -36.14
C LEU A 54 18.26 -29.21 -36.37
N LEU A 55 17.10 -29.57 -35.80
CA LEU A 55 16.49 -30.89 -36.03
C LEU A 55 16.07 -31.06 -37.49
N ASN A 56 15.39 -30.06 -38.06
CA ASN A 56 14.90 -30.11 -39.44
C ASN A 56 16.04 -30.32 -40.45
N ASN A 57 17.21 -29.70 -40.22
CA ASN A 57 18.39 -29.92 -41.06
C ASN A 57 18.87 -31.37 -40.99
N CYS A 58 18.89 -31.98 -39.81
CA CYS A 58 19.25 -33.39 -39.64
C CYS A 58 18.24 -34.34 -40.33
N LEU A 59 16.94 -34.06 -40.22
CA LEU A 59 15.88 -34.85 -40.87
C LEU A 59 15.96 -34.76 -42.40
N ARG A 60 16.17 -33.55 -42.94
CA ARG A 60 16.36 -33.35 -44.38
C ARG A 60 17.63 -34.04 -44.89
N TRP A 61 18.69 -34.06 -44.10
CA TRP A 61 19.89 -34.82 -44.45
C TRP A 61 19.59 -36.32 -44.48
N PHE A 62 18.87 -36.85 -43.48
CA PHE A 62 18.48 -38.25 -43.43
C PHE A 62 17.64 -38.66 -44.63
N GLU A 63 16.66 -37.83 -45.01
CA GLU A 63 15.83 -38.02 -46.19
C GLU A 63 16.65 -38.17 -47.48
N ASN A 64 17.53 -37.20 -47.75
CA ASN A 64 18.39 -37.25 -48.92
C ASN A 64 19.35 -38.45 -48.89
N ASN A 65 19.91 -38.77 -47.73
CA ASN A 65 20.81 -39.90 -47.56
C ASN A 65 20.08 -41.24 -47.77
N LEU A 66 18.84 -41.37 -47.30
CA LEU A 66 18.02 -42.54 -47.57
C LEU A 66 17.73 -42.68 -49.06
N HIS A 67 17.32 -41.62 -49.74
CA HIS A 67 17.07 -41.63 -51.18
C HIS A 67 18.29 -42.12 -51.97
N VAL A 68 19.48 -41.58 -51.67
CA VAL A 68 20.74 -41.98 -52.31
C VAL A 68 21.07 -43.46 -52.02
N LYS A 69 20.91 -43.90 -50.77
CA LYS A 69 21.19 -45.30 -50.39
C LYS A 69 20.21 -46.28 -51.01
N LEU A 70 18.93 -45.94 -51.11
CA LEU A 70 17.92 -46.75 -51.80
C LEU A 70 18.25 -46.89 -53.29
N VAL A 71 18.55 -45.78 -53.96
CA VAL A 71 18.96 -45.82 -55.38
C VAL A 71 20.23 -46.66 -55.55
N SER A 72 21.21 -46.51 -54.66
CA SER A 72 22.46 -47.27 -54.72
C SER A 72 22.26 -48.77 -54.48
N LEU A 73 21.33 -49.15 -53.59
CA LEU A 73 20.99 -50.54 -53.30
C LEU A 73 20.38 -51.23 -54.52
N PHE A 74 19.38 -50.60 -55.14
CA PHE A 74 18.68 -51.13 -56.32
C PHE A 74 19.45 -50.97 -57.63
N ALA A 75 20.55 -50.22 -57.65
CA ALA A 75 21.45 -50.11 -58.80
C ALA A 75 22.50 -51.24 -58.88
N LYS A 76 22.62 -52.10 -57.85
CA LYS A 76 23.53 -53.25 -57.86
C LYS A 76 23.16 -54.24 -58.98
N GLU A 77 24.13 -54.67 -59.79
CA GLU A 77 23.92 -55.64 -60.87
C GLU A 77 23.32 -56.98 -60.41
N LYS A 78 23.58 -57.37 -59.16
CA LYS A 78 23.04 -58.58 -58.51
C LYS A 78 22.69 -58.27 -57.07
N LEU A 79 21.50 -57.74 -56.84
CA LEU A 79 20.96 -57.53 -55.50
C LEU A 79 20.40 -58.83 -54.92
N SER A 80 20.83 -59.20 -53.71
CA SER A 80 20.34 -60.37 -52.99
C SER A 80 19.85 -60.02 -51.59
N LEU A 81 19.09 -60.91 -50.96
CA LEU A 81 18.68 -60.78 -49.56
C LEU A 81 19.87 -60.62 -48.59
N LYS A 82 21.09 -61.04 -48.97
CA LYS A 82 22.30 -60.87 -48.14
C LYS A 82 22.79 -59.42 -48.08
N ASP A 83 22.40 -58.59 -49.04
CA ASP A 83 22.78 -57.17 -49.12
C ASP A 83 21.89 -56.27 -48.24
N LEU A 84 20.69 -56.74 -47.87
CA LEU A 84 19.69 -55.95 -47.15
C LEU A 84 20.02 -55.69 -45.67
N PRO A 85 20.57 -56.65 -44.89
CA PRO A 85 20.92 -56.40 -43.49
C PRO A 85 22.02 -55.35 -43.31
N GLU A 86 22.91 -55.19 -44.28
CA GLU A 86 23.92 -54.12 -44.27
C GLU A 86 23.28 -52.76 -44.56
N PHE A 87 22.43 -52.68 -45.58
CA PHE A 87 21.68 -51.46 -45.90
C PHE A 87 20.79 -51.00 -44.75
N THR A 88 19.99 -51.91 -44.19
CA THR A 88 19.04 -51.63 -43.10
C THR A 88 19.78 -51.07 -41.89
N ARG A 89 20.85 -51.73 -41.42
CA ARG A 89 21.69 -51.19 -40.35
C ARG A 89 22.31 -49.84 -40.72
N ALA A 90 22.79 -49.67 -41.95
CA ALA A 90 23.39 -48.41 -42.39
C ALA A 90 22.38 -47.24 -42.50
N VAL A 91 21.07 -47.49 -42.43
CA VAL A 91 20.01 -46.48 -42.38
C VAL A 91 19.49 -46.34 -40.95
N VAL A 92 18.99 -47.42 -40.36
CA VAL A 92 18.31 -47.44 -39.05
C VAL A 92 19.28 -47.13 -37.91
N ASP A 93 20.51 -47.67 -37.95
CA ASP A 93 21.52 -47.48 -36.91
C ASP A 93 22.35 -46.19 -37.08
N SER A 94 22.08 -45.40 -38.13
CA SER A 94 22.74 -44.11 -38.31
C SER A 94 22.38 -43.18 -37.16
N LYS A 95 23.39 -42.61 -36.49
CA LYS A 95 23.16 -41.68 -35.37
C LYS A 95 22.90 -40.28 -35.86
N ILE A 96 22.05 -39.54 -35.15
CA ILE A 96 21.73 -38.15 -35.49
C ILE A 96 22.99 -37.27 -35.51
N LYS A 97 23.91 -37.48 -34.56
CA LYS A 97 25.20 -36.76 -34.50
C LYS A 97 26.12 -37.00 -35.70
N ASP A 98 25.93 -38.10 -36.42
CA ASP A 98 26.76 -38.47 -37.57
C ASP A 98 26.24 -37.83 -38.86
N ALA A 99 25.04 -37.23 -38.84
CA ALA A 99 24.50 -36.41 -39.91
C ALA A 99 25.44 -35.22 -40.20
N GLU A 100 25.62 -34.89 -41.47
CA GLU A 100 26.53 -33.81 -41.88
C GLU A 100 26.20 -32.46 -41.21
N PRO A 101 24.93 -32.01 -41.13
CA PRO A 101 24.61 -30.76 -40.44
C PRO A 101 25.00 -30.77 -38.96
N ALA A 102 24.90 -31.92 -38.28
CA ALA A 102 25.18 -32.01 -36.85
C ALA A 102 26.67 -31.82 -36.51
N LYS A 103 27.56 -32.10 -37.48
CA LYS A 103 29.01 -31.92 -37.31
C LYS A 103 29.41 -30.45 -37.29
N ASP A 104 28.60 -29.59 -37.92
CA ASP A 104 28.82 -28.15 -38.01
C ASP A 104 28.13 -27.36 -36.88
N PHE A 105 27.43 -28.04 -35.97
CA PHE A 105 26.79 -27.38 -34.83
C PHE A 105 27.84 -26.85 -33.86
N THR A 106 27.66 -25.58 -33.46
CA THR A 106 28.43 -25.00 -32.35
C THR A 106 28.13 -25.72 -31.04
N GLU A 107 29.04 -25.64 -30.05
CA GLU A 107 28.84 -26.24 -28.73
C GLU A 107 27.50 -25.83 -28.08
N LYS A 108 27.11 -24.55 -28.22
CA LYS A 108 25.84 -24.03 -27.71
C LYS A 108 24.64 -24.67 -28.42
N GLN A 109 24.70 -24.83 -29.74
CA GLN A 109 23.65 -25.50 -30.52
C GLN A 109 23.53 -26.96 -30.13
N ILE A 110 24.66 -27.67 -29.95
CA ILE A 110 24.70 -29.06 -29.46
C ILE A 110 23.98 -29.17 -28.11
N VAL A 111 24.30 -28.31 -27.14
CA VAL A 111 23.63 -28.32 -25.83
C VAL A 111 22.11 -28.11 -25.96
N HIS A 112 21.68 -27.17 -26.81
CA HIS A 112 20.26 -26.87 -26.99
C HIS A 112 19.51 -28.02 -27.68
N ILE A 113 20.04 -28.57 -28.79
CA ILE A 113 19.39 -29.66 -29.51
C ILE A 113 19.39 -30.95 -28.69
N GLU A 114 20.46 -31.21 -27.94
CA GLU A 114 20.55 -32.35 -27.02
C GLU A 114 19.45 -32.26 -25.94
N ALA A 115 19.28 -31.08 -25.34
CA ALA A 115 18.23 -30.83 -24.36
C ALA A 115 16.83 -30.92 -24.98
N PHE A 116 16.64 -30.43 -26.21
CA PHE A 116 15.38 -30.55 -26.94
C PHE A 116 15.01 -32.01 -27.19
N LEU A 117 15.93 -32.79 -27.77
CA LEU A 117 15.75 -34.21 -28.05
C LEU A 117 15.41 -34.98 -26.77
N ARG A 118 16.18 -34.80 -25.69
CA ARG A 118 16.01 -35.57 -24.45
C ARG A 118 14.79 -35.15 -23.64
N LYS A 119 14.63 -33.85 -23.39
CA LYS A 119 13.62 -33.36 -22.44
C LYS A 119 12.24 -33.23 -23.07
N ILE A 120 12.18 -32.86 -24.34
CA ILE A 120 10.94 -32.49 -25.03
C ILE A 120 10.48 -33.62 -25.93
N LEU A 121 11.34 -34.06 -26.86
CA LEU A 121 11.04 -35.17 -27.76
C LEU A 121 11.23 -36.57 -27.15
N LYS A 122 11.65 -36.63 -25.88
CA LYS A 122 11.83 -37.87 -25.08
C LYS A 122 12.79 -38.89 -25.70
N VAL A 123 13.76 -38.43 -26.49
CA VAL A 123 14.80 -39.25 -27.11
C VAL A 123 15.99 -39.40 -26.14
N PRO A 124 16.15 -40.52 -25.40
CA PRO A 124 16.97 -40.54 -24.19
C PRO A 124 18.47 -40.31 -24.40
N LYS A 125 19.00 -40.76 -25.55
CA LYS A 125 20.42 -40.63 -25.91
C LYS A 125 20.72 -39.32 -26.68
N GLY A 126 19.73 -38.44 -26.87
CA GLY A 126 19.88 -37.17 -27.58
C GLY A 126 20.45 -37.34 -28.99
N LEU A 127 21.48 -36.59 -29.37
CA LEU A 127 22.15 -36.69 -30.65
C LEU A 127 22.87 -38.04 -30.86
N SER A 128 23.19 -38.77 -29.79
CA SER A 128 23.79 -40.11 -29.92
C SER A 128 22.79 -41.22 -30.24
N SER A 129 21.49 -40.88 -30.29
CA SER A 129 20.43 -41.82 -30.69
C SER A 129 20.50 -42.12 -32.18
N THR A 130 20.06 -43.30 -32.56
CA THR A 130 19.89 -43.67 -33.97
C THR A 130 18.60 -43.08 -34.54
N PHE A 131 18.47 -43.01 -35.87
CA PHE A 131 17.20 -42.60 -36.50
C PHE A 131 16.08 -43.62 -36.24
N GLY A 132 16.38 -44.90 -36.03
CA GLY A 132 15.42 -45.89 -35.52
C GLY A 132 14.92 -45.57 -34.11
N GLU A 133 15.83 -45.28 -33.17
CA GLU A 133 15.44 -44.88 -31.81
C GLU A 133 14.66 -43.54 -31.78
N PHE A 134 14.95 -42.65 -32.73
CA PHE A 134 14.19 -41.43 -32.92
C PHE A 134 12.76 -41.72 -33.44
N ALA A 135 12.61 -42.68 -34.36
CA ALA A 135 11.30 -43.10 -34.88
C ALA A 135 10.39 -43.65 -33.80
N GLU A 136 10.92 -44.54 -32.95
CA GLU A 136 10.19 -45.10 -31.82
C GLU A 136 9.71 -43.99 -30.87
N ALA A 137 10.58 -43.01 -30.58
CA ALA A 137 10.24 -41.87 -29.74
C ALA A 137 9.14 -40.98 -30.36
N MET A 138 9.14 -40.79 -31.69
CA MET A 138 8.09 -40.04 -32.39
C MET A 138 6.75 -40.79 -32.37
N GLY A 139 6.77 -42.12 -32.50
CA GLY A 139 5.57 -42.96 -32.37
C GLY A 139 4.90 -42.79 -30.99
N HIS A 140 5.69 -42.72 -29.91
CA HIS A 140 5.15 -42.43 -28.57
C HIS A 140 4.53 -41.04 -28.42
N LEU A 141 4.86 -40.09 -29.30
CA LEU A 141 4.27 -38.76 -29.35
C LEU A 141 3.09 -38.66 -30.34
N GLY A 142 2.67 -39.80 -30.91
CA GLY A 142 1.56 -39.88 -31.87
C GLY A 142 1.92 -39.50 -33.30
N VAL A 143 3.22 -39.53 -33.66
CA VAL A 143 3.72 -39.36 -35.03
C VAL A 143 4.30 -40.70 -35.49
N GLU A 144 3.41 -41.60 -35.91
CA GLU A 144 3.73 -43.00 -36.20
C GLU A 144 4.38 -43.19 -37.59
N GLU A 145 4.19 -42.26 -38.52
CA GLU A 145 4.60 -42.43 -39.92
C GLU A 145 6.12 -42.57 -40.09
N PHE A 146 6.91 -42.01 -39.16
CA PHE A 146 8.37 -42.19 -39.19
C PHE A 146 8.76 -43.62 -38.78
N GLN A 147 8.03 -44.24 -37.85
CA GLN A 147 8.20 -45.64 -37.50
C GLN A 147 7.72 -46.54 -38.63
N GLU A 148 6.57 -46.24 -39.25
CA GLU A 148 6.08 -46.99 -40.43
C GLU A 148 7.09 -46.99 -41.58
N CYS A 149 7.81 -45.87 -41.79
CA CYS A 149 8.89 -45.81 -42.77
C CYS A 149 10.04 -46.76 -42.42
N ILE A 150 10.43 -46.84 -41.15
CA ILE A 150 11.48 -47.75 -40.69
C ILE A 150 11.02 -49.21 -40.84
N ASP A 151 9.78 -49.52 -40.45
CA ASP A 151 9.19 -50.85 -40.57
C ASP A 151 9.17 -51.31 -42.03
N LEU A 152 8.82 -50.44 -42.99
CA LEU A 152 8.85 -50.78 -44.42
C LEU A 152 10.25 -51.05 -44.97
N ILE A 153 11.27 -50.43 -44.38
CA ILE A 153 12.67 -50.70 -44.72
C ILE A 153 13.09 -52.05 -44.13
N GLU A 154 12.68 -52.37 -42.91
CA GLU A 154 12.96 -53.64 -42.24
C GLU A 154 12.21 -54.83 -42.85
N GLU A 155 10.99 -54.61 -43.36
CA GLU A 155 10.16 -55.60 -44.09
C GLU A 155 10.58 -55.80 -45.55
N LEU A 156 11.55 -55.03 -46.05
CA LEU A 156 12.06 -55.16 -47.41
C LEU A 156 12.49 -56.62 -47.78
N PRO A 157 13.12 -57.42 -46.90
CA PRO A 157 13.43 -58.83 -47.17
C PRO A 157 12.20 -59.71 -47.39
N ASP A 158 11.09 -59.40 -46.72
CA ASP A 158 9.82 -60.14 -46.79
C ASP A 158 8.90 -59.61 -47.90
N SER A 159 9.35 -58.58 -48.63
CA SER A 159 8.63 -58.03 -49.77
C SER A 159 8.55 -59.03 -50.92
N GLY A 160 7.51 -58.90 -51.75
CA GLY A 160 7.35 -59.67 -52.99
C GLY A 160 8.36 -59.34 -54.10
N LEU A 161 9.43 -58.58 -53.78
CA LEU A 161 10.47 -58.17 -54.72
C LEU A 161 11.54 -59.23 -54.93
N PHE A 162 11.67 -60.22 -54.05
CA PHE A 162 12.68 -61.27 -54.13
C PHE A 162 12.09 -62.62 -54.54
N ASP A 163 12.84 -63.40 -55.30
CA ASP A 163 12.46 -64.76 -55.66
C ASP A 163 12.75 -65.76 -54.53
N LYS A 164 12.37 -67.03 -54.73
CA LYS A 164 12.63 -68.11 -53.75
C LYS A 164 14.12 -68.38 -53.49
N SER A 165 15.01 -67.92 -54.38
CA SER A 165 16.46 -68.02 -54.23
C SER A 165 17.08 -66.81 -53.52
N GLY A 166 16.25 -65.80 -53.20
CA GLY A 166 16.66 -64.56 -52.55
C GLY A 166 17.31 -63.54 -53.48
N LEU A 167 17.09 -63.66 -54.80
CA LEU A 167 17.54 -62.67 -55.80
C LEU A 167 16.41 -61.71 -56.16
N LEU A 168 16.76 -60.45 -56.44
CA LEU A 168 15.80 -59.44 -56.87
C LEU A 168 15.09 -59.85 -58.17
N LEU A 169 13.76 -59.82 -58.17
CA LEU A 169 12.94 -59.93 -59.37
C LEU A 169 12.99 -58.61 -60.13
N GLU A 170 13.52 -58.60 -61.35
CA GLU A 170 13.66 -57.43 -62.25
C GLU A 170 12.32 -56.90 -62.81
N ARG A 171 11.33 -56.72 -61.93
CA ARG A 171 10.00 -56.18 -62.23
C ARG A 171 9.96 -54.71 -61.87
N ARG A 172 10.46 -53.88 -62.80
CA ARG A 172 10.56 -52.42 -62.62
C ARG A 172 9.33 -51.78 -61.96
N PRO A 173 8.08 -52.03 -62.38
CA PRO A 173 6.92 -51.41 -61.75
C PRO A 173 6.77 -51.72 -60.26
N GLN A 174 7.09 -52.95 -59.83
CA GLN A 174 6.99 -53.36 -58.43
C GLN A 174 8.08 -52.71 -57.58
N ILE A 175 9.30 -52.65 -58.10
CA ILE A 175 10.45 -51.99 -57.44
C ILE A 175 10.17 -50.50 -57.26
N PHE A 176 9.79 -49.80 -58.33
CA PHE A 176 9.52 -48.37 -58.26
C PHE A 176 8.31 -48.04 -57.37
N HIS A 177 7.28 -48.87 -57.37
CA HIS A 177 6.14 -48.67 -56.47
C HIS A 177 6.51 -48.85 -54.99
N TYR A 178 7.38 -49.82 -54.68
CA TYR A 178 7.87 -50.01 -53.31
C TYR A 178 8.75 -48.84 -52.85
N LEU A 179 9.63 -48.35 -53.73
CA LEU A 179 10.45 -47.16 -53.49
C LEU A 179 9.61 -45.90 -53.30
N GLU A 180 8.64 -45.67 -54.17
CA GLU A 180 7.68 -44.56 -54.08
C GLU A 180 6.94 -44.60 -52.74
N LYS A 181 6.49 -45.78 -52.30
CA LYS A 181 5.82 -45.95 -51.00
C LYS A 181 6.72 -45.50 -49.83
N ILE A 182 7.99 -45.93 -49.81
CA ILE A 182 8.93 -45.52 -48.75
C ILE A 182 9.14 -43.99 -48.77
N ILE A 183 9.36 -43.41 -49.96
CA ILE A 183 9.62 -41.97 -50.12
C ILE A 183 8.41 -41.14 -49.67
N LEU A 184 7.20 -41.51 -50.08
CA LEU A 184 5.98 -40.79 -49.71
C LEU A 184 5.71 -40.83 -48.21
N ILE A 185 5.91 -41.99 -47.56
CA ILE A 185 5.71 -42.13 -46.12
C ILE A 185 6.76 -41.32 -45.35
N LEU A 186 8.01 -41.30 -45.83
CA LEU A 186 9.05 -40.49 -45.21
C LEU A 186 8.76 -38.98 -45.32
N ASP A 187 8.34 -38.49 -46.49
CA ASP A 187 7.99 -37.06 -46.65
C ASP A 187 6.83 -36.70 -45.72
N GLN A 188 5.77 -37.53 -45.69
CA GLN A 188 4.64 -37.34 -44.79
C GLN A 188 5.08 -37.31 -43.31
N ALA A 189 5.98 -38.22 -42.93
CA ALA A 189 6.51 -38.28 -41.57
C ALA A 189 7.30 -37.02 -41.20
N ILE A 190 8.17 -36.53 -42.09
CA ILE A 190 8.94 -35.30 -41.85
C ILE A 190 8.00 -34.09 -41.74
N GLN A 191 6.97 -34.00 -42.58
CA GLN A 191 5.97 -32.94 -42.45
C GLN A 191 5.22 -33.02 -41.12
N ASN A 192 4.80 -34.21 -40.69
CA ASN A 192 4.10 -34.39 -39.42
C ASN A 192 4.97 -34.07 -38.21
N ILE A 193 6.24 -34.48 -38.22
CA ILE A 193 7.22 -34.09 -37.19
C ILE A 193 7.37 -32.57 -37.15
N ARG A 194 7.44 -31.92 -38.33
CA ARG A 194 7.51 -30.47 -38.41
C ARG A 194 6.27 -29.79 -37.84
N PHE A 195 5.07 -30.23 -38.23
CA PHE A 195 3.82 -29.70 -37.69
C PHE A 195 3.73 -29.86 -36.17
N TYR A 196 4.12 -31.03 -35.65
CA TYR A 196 4.17 -31.27 -34.20
C TYR A 196 5.14 -30.32 -33.50
N THR A 197 6.36 -30.19 -34.00
CA THR A 197 7.40 -29.37 -33.37
C THR A 197 7.16 -27.86 -33.50
N GLU A 198 6.34 -27.42 -34.46
CA GLU A 198 5.93 -26.03 -34.65
C GLU A 198 4.74 -25.59 -33.77
N ARG A 199 4.18 -26.47 -32.92
CA ARG A 199 3.11 -26.12 -31.96
C ARG A 199 3.60 -25.22 -30.84
N LEU A 200 2.73 -24.36 -30.32
CA LEU A 200 3.04 -23.47 -29.19
C LEU A 200 3.38 -24.20 -27.89
N GLU A 201 2.81 -25.38 -27.66
CA GLU A 201 3.18 -26.23 -26.52
C GLU A 201 4.66 -26.61 -26.55
N VAL A 202 5.17 -27.02 -27.72
CA VAL A 202 6.56 -27.40 -27.92
C VAL A 202 7.45 -26.17 -27.77
N ALA A 203 7.02 -25.03 -28.32
CA ALA A 203 7.72 -23.77 -28.19
C ALA A 203 7.90 -23.32 -26.72
N LEU A 204 6.84 -23.43 -25.91
CA LEU A 204 6.87 -23.15 -24.47
C LEU A 204 7.78 -24.12 -23.72
N MET A 205 7.74 -25.41 -24.08
CA MET A 205 8.64 -26.39 -23.51
C MET A 205 10.09 -26.06 -23.84
N ILE A 206 10.42 -25.66 -25.08
CA ILE A 206 11.79 -25.25 -25.45
C ILE A 206 12.20 -24.05 -24.60
N LYS A 207 11.36 -23.01 -24.52
CA LYS A 207 11.63 -21.82 -23.72
C LYS A 207 11.96 -22.15 -22.25
N SER A 208 11.13 -22.99 -21.62
CA SER A 208 11.25 -23.31 -20.19
C SER A 208 12.30 -24.39 -19.87
N GLN A 209 12.41 -25.45 -20.67
CA GLN A 209 13.21 -26.64 -20.36
C GLN A 209 14.57 -26.68 -21.07
N VAL A 210 14.70 -25.99 -22.22
CA VAL A 210 15.96 -25.85 -22.97
C VAL A 210 16.66 -24.55 -22.56
N PHE A 211 15.97 -23.41 -22.62
CA PHE A 211 16.58 -22.12 -22.25
C PHE A 211 16.48 -21.77 -20.76
N GLY A 212 15.63 -22.45 -19.99
CA GLY A 212 15.47 -22.18 -18.56
C GLY A 212 14.66 -20.91 -18.25
N TYR A 213 13.94 -20.36 -19.22
CA TYR A 213 13.17 -19.13 -19.02
C TYR A 213 11.83 -19.44 -18.36
N LEU A 214 11.70 -19.06 -17.08
CA LEU A 214 10.46 -19.21 -16.32
C LEU A 214 9.41 -18.16 -16.72
N PRO A 215 8.10 -18.50 -16.66
CA PRO A 215 7.03 -17.52 -16.81
C PRO A 215 7.15 -16.40 -15.77
N GLN A 216 7.06 -15.15 -16.23
CA GLN A 216 7.14 -13.98 -15.37
C GLN A 216 5.76 -13.35 -15.25
N VAL A 217 5.11 -13.59 -14.12
CA VAL A 217 3.76 -13.10 -13.83
C VAL A 217 3.73 -12.26 -12.56
N VAL A 218 2.71 -11.42 -12.49
CA VAL A 218 2.39 -10.60 -11.32
C VAL A 218 0.97 -10.83 -10.88
N SER A 219 0.73 -10.73 -9.57
CA SER A 219 -0.62 -10.75 -9.02
C SER A 219 -1.32 -9.42 -9.32
N TYR A 220 -2.65 -9.43 -9.41
CA TYR A 220 -3.43 -8.19 -9.48
C TYR A 220 -3.26 -7.27 -8.26
N ARG A 221 -2.70 -7.80 -7.16
CA ARG A 221 -2.36 -7.05 -5.94
C ARG A 221 -0.91 -6.54 -5.91
N ALA A 222 -0.13 -6.80 -6.96
CA ALA A 222 1.26 -6.37 -7.03
C ALA A 222 1.36 -4.84 -6.98
N ASP A 223 2.29 -4.34 -6.17
CA ASP A 223 2.58 -2.91 -6.10
C ASP A 223 3.49 -2.46 -7.26
N VAL A 224 3.64 -1.15 -7.44
CA VAL A 224 4.44 -0.57 -8.53
C VAL A 224 5.91 -0.98 -8.45
N ASN A 225 6.47 -1.19 -7.25
CA ASN A 225 7.87 -1.59 -7.09
C ASN A 225 8.07 -3.05 -7.51
N GLU A 226 7.15 -3.94 -7.14
CA GLU A 226 7.12 -5.33 -7.63
C GLU A 226 7.00 -5.36 -9.15
N LEU A 227 6.08 -4.57 -9.72
CA LEU A 227 5.92 -4.46 -11.17
C LEU A 227 7.24 -4.03 -11.84
N LYS A 228 7.92 -3.00 -11.30
CA LYS A 228 9.20 -2.50 -11.86
C LYS A 228 10.31 -3.53 -11.75
N SER A 229 10.41 -4.21 -10.61
CA SER A 229 11.42 -5.24 -10.37
C SER A 229 11.26 -6.42 -11.33
N LYS A 230 10.02 -6.89 -11.55
CA LYS A 230 9.74 -8.02 -12.44
C LYS A 230 9.75 -7.65 -13.93
N MET A 231 9.48 -6.39 -14.28
CA MET A 231 9.42 -5.95 -15.68
C MET A 231 10.76 -6.13 -16.37
N GLY A 232 11.87 -5.77 -15.73
CA GLY A 232 13.22 -5.93 -16.31
C GLY A 232 13.31 -5.38 -17.73
N SER A 233 13.72 -6.23 -18.68
CA SER A 233 13.76 -5.93 -20.13
C SER A 233 12.51 -6.38 -20.89
N TYR A 234 11.49 -6.91 -20.20
CA TYR A 234 10.28 -7.41 -20.84
C TYR A 234 9.39 -6.26 -21.34
N PRO A 235 8.74 -6.42 -22.51
CA PRO A 235 7.84 -5.41 -23.04
C PRO A 235 6.51 -5.33 -22.26
N TYR A 236 6.14 -6.42 -21.59
CA TYR A 236 4.95 -6.50 -20.74
C TYR A 236 5.08 -7.60 -19.69
N LEU A 237 4.25 -7.49 -18.64
CA LEU A 237 4.01 -8.53 -17.65
C LEU A 237 2.55 -8.96 -17.68
N THR A 238 2.31 -10.27 -17.56
CA THR A 238 0.95 -10.80 -17.45
C THR A 238 0.47 -10.75 -16.01
N VAL A 239 -0.71 -10.16 -15.83
CA VAL A 239 -1.39 -10.02 -14.54
C VAL A 239 -2.30 -11.22 -14.34
N THR A 240 -2.14 -11.90 -13.22
CA THR A 240 -2.87 -13.11 -12.91
C THR A 240 -3.61 -13.01 -11.57
N THR A 241 -4.61 -13.87 -11.40
CA THR A 241 -5.19 -14.23 -10.10
C THR A 241 -5.14 -15.74 -9.95
N THR A 242 -5.12 -16.24 -8.72
CA THR A 242 -5.19 -17.67 -8.43
C THR A 242 -6.62 -18.10 -8.16
N ASP A 243 -7.02 -19.28 -8.67
CA ASP A 243 -8.25 -19.97 -8.25
C ASP A 243 -8.06 -20.73 -6.92
N ASP A 244 -9.12 -21.34 -6.41
CA ASP A 244 -9.11 -22.13 -5.16
C ASP A 244 -8.16 -23.34 -5.20
N LYS A 245 -7.74 -23.76 -6.40
CA LYS A 245 -6.80 -24.86 -6.64
C LYS A 245 -5.37 -24.37 -6.93
N GLY A 246 -5.11 -23.06 -6.82
CA GLY A 246 -3.81 -22.43 -7.07
C GLY A 246 -3.47 -22.27 -8.55
N ARG A 247 -4.40 -22.50 -9.49
CA ARG A 247 -4.17 -22.29 -10.92
C ARG A 247 -4.29 -20.82 -11.27
N LEU A 248 -3.44 -20.38 -12.20
CA LEU A 248 -3.32 -18.97 -12.58
C LEU A 248 -4.31 -18.63 -13.68
N PHE A 249 -5.13 -17.61 -13.47
CA PHE A 249 -6.05 -17.07 -14.46
C PHE A 249 -5.58 -15.69 -14.94
N PRO A 250 -5.39 -15.46 -16.26
CA PRO A 250 -4.88 -14.20 -16.77
C PRO A 250 -5.99 -13.14 -16.86
N LEU A 251 -5.77 -12.00 -16.20
CA LEU A 251 -6.68 -10.86 -16.16
C LEU A 251 -6.38 -9.83 -17.25
N GLY A 252 -5.11 -9.66 -17.61
CA GLY A 252 -4.63 -8.68 -18.58
C GLY A 252 -3.13 -8.52 -18.50
N VAL A 253 -2.60 -7.41 -19.02
CA VAL A 253 -1.16 -7.13 -19.02
C VAL A 253 -0.85 -5.72 -18.53
N VAL A 254 0.37 -5.54 -18.00
CA VAL A 254 1.00 -4.23 -17.76
C VAL A 254 2.10 -4.07 -18.80
N ARG A 255 2.06 -2.99 -19.59
CA ARG A 255 3.11 -2.68 -20.57
C ARG A 255 4.25 -1.92 -19.91
N ALA A 256 5.48 -2.18 -20.36
CA ALA A 256 6.65 -1.45 -19.90
C ALA A 256 6.51 0.06 -20.14
N SER A 257 5.98 0.47 -21.30
CA SER A 257 5.77 1.88 -21.65
C SER A 257 4.90 2.65 -20.66
N ASP A 258 3.93 1.97 -20.04
CA ASP A 258 3.02 2.60 -19.08
C ASP A 258 3.66 2.69 -17.69
N LEU A 259 4.47 1.69 -17.32
CA LEU A 259 5.15 1.63 -16.03
C LEU A 259 6.34 2.59 -15.91
N HIS A 260 7.00 2.90 -17.03
CA HIS A 260 8.16 3.81 -17.09
C HIS A 260 7.78 5.28 -17.25
N ARG A 261 6.48 5.62 -17.25
CA ARG A 261 6.06 7.02 -17.21
C ARG A 261 6.49 7.65 -15.89
N THR A 262 6.84 8.93 -15.93
CA THR A 262 7.18 9.72 -14.73
C THR A 262 5.98 9.80 -13.79
N THR A 263 4.78 9.98 -14.34
CA THR A 263 3.52 10.05 -13.61
C THR A 263 2.67 8.81 -13.89
N LEU A 264 2.31 8.08 -12.85
CA LEU A 264 1.48 6.88 -12.89
C LEU A 264 0.08 7.09 -12.31
N GLY A 265 -0.13 8.19 -11.58
CA GLY A 265 -1.42 8.50 -10.98
C GLY A 265 -1.42 9.87 -10.30
N THR A 266 -2.53 10.15 -9.63
CA THR A 266 -2.78 11.42 -8.95
C THR A 266 -3.24 11.18 -7.50
N VAL A 267 -2.97 12.13 -6.62
CA VAL A 267 -3.39 12.09 -5.21
C VAL A 267 -3.99 13.42 -4.77
N THR A 268 -4.97 13.34 -3.88
CA THR A 268 -5.52 14.47 -3.13
C THR A 268 -5.08 14.35 -1.68
N LEU A 269 -4.59 15.45 -1.13
CA LEU A 269 -4.05 15.49 0.23
C LEU A 269 -4.93 16.31 1.14
N ARG A 270 -4.97 15.86 2.39
CA ARG A 270 -5.65 16.52 3.48
C ARG A 270 -4.74 16.46 4.69
N ASP A 271 -4.73 17.53 5.47
CA ASP A 271 -4.00 17.67 6.73
C ASP A 271 -2.49 17.79 6.57
N PHE A 272 -1.88 17.21 5.54
CA PHE A 272 -0.46 17.37 5.25
C PHE A 272 -0.22 17.43 3.74
N CYS A 273 0.45 18.48 3.25
CA CYS A 273 0.82 18.59 1.84
C CYS A 273 2.29 18.21 1.56
N ASN A 274 3.10 18.08 2.60
CA ASN A 274 4.51 17.74 2.47
C ASN A 274 4.70 16.26 2.08
N ARG A 275 5.37 16.02 0.94
CA ARG A 275 5.66 14.66 0.43
C ARG A 275 6.53 13.84 1.38
N GLU A 276 7.45 14.47 2.12
CA GLU A 276 8.35 13.76 3.05
C GLU A 276 7.58 13.21 4.24
N GLU A 277 6.63 14.00 4.77
CA GLU A 277 5.81 13.63 5.93
C GLU A 277 4.78 12.55 5.57
N THR A 278 4.17 12.68 4.39
CA THR A 278 3.10 11.80 3.90
C THR A 278 3.61 10.55 3.18
N LYS A 279 4.93 10.47 2.89
CA LYS A 279 5.57 9.38 2.14
C LYS A 279 4.91 9.10 0.78
N ILE A 280 4.40 10.15 0.12
CA ILE A 280 3.75 10.02 -1.20
C ILE A 280 4.80 9.61 -2.23
N PRO A 281 4.58 8.52 -2.98
CA PRO A 281 5.48 8.11 -4.04
C PRO A 281 5.68 9.20 -5.10
N SER A 282 6.91 9.33 -5.60
CA SER A 282 7.29 10.35 -6.59
C SER A 282 6.54 10.22 -7.92
N TYR A 283 6.01 9.03 -8.22
CA TYR A 283 5.23 8.77 -9.42
C TYR A 283 3.75 9.19 -9.32
N LEU A 284 3.32 9.71 -8.17
CA LEU A 284 2.00 10.32 -8.00
C LEU A 284 2.12 11.85 -8.04
N GLU A 285 1.26 12.49 -8.83
CA GLU A 285 1.11 13.95 -8.86
C GLU A 285 0.04 14.42 -7.88
N VAL A 286 0.28 15.54 -7.22
CA VAL A 286 -0.70 16.10 -6.27
C VAL A 286 -1.64 17.01 -7.05
N ILE A 287 -2.94 16.70 -7.06
CA ILE A 287 -3.94 17.48 -7.81
C ILE A 287 -4.80 18.38 -6.92
N SER A 288 -4.88 18.08 -5.62
CA SER A 288 -5.52 18.97 -4.67
C SER A 288 -5.01 18.78 -3.23
N VAL A 289 -5.09 19.86 -2.46
CA VAL A 289 -4.57 19.96 -1.08
C VAL A 289 -5.54 20.76 -0.21
N ILE A 290 -5.77 20.28 1.01
CA ILE A 290 -6.35 21.05 2.12
C ILE A 290 -5.41 20.90 3.32
N ASP A 291 -4.71 21.97 3.72
CA ASP A 291 -3.66 21.91 4.74
C ASP A 291 -3.66 23.14 5.64
N HIS A 292 -3.20 22.96 6.88
CA HIS A 292 -3.04 24.01 7.88
C HIS A 292 -1.63 24.02 8.52
N HIS A 293 -0.76 23.10 8.09
CA HIS A 293 0.65 23.05 8.50
C HIS A 293 1.53 23.93 7.62
N LYS A 294 2.82 24.01 7.98
CA LYS A 294 3.84 24.62 7.13
C LYS A 294 3.90 23.86 5.81
N SER A 295 3.41 24.50 4.77
CA SER A 295 3.20 23.85 3.49
C SER A 295 4.46 23.84 2.62
N SER A 296 4.71 22.70 1.97
CA SER A 296 5.73 22.53 0.94
C SER A 296 5.18 21.59 -0.14
N LEU A 297 4.84 22.15 -1.31
CA LEU A 297 4.14 21.44 -2.37
C LEU A 297 5.00 21.34 -3.62
N ASN A 298 5.47 20.12 -3.92
CA ASN A 298 6.26 19.81 -5.12
C ASN A 298 5.44 18.91 -6.06
N THR A 299 4.86 19.49 -7.10
CA THR A 299 4.10 18.77 -8.14
C THR A 299 4.26 19.46 -9.49
N ALA A 300 4.26 18.68 -10.57
CA ALA A 300 4.33 19.21 -11.93
C ALA A 300 2.96 19.62 -12.48
N SER A 301 1.88 19.11 -11.89
CA SER A 301 0.49 19.47 -12.24
C SER A 301 0.06 20.73 -11.48
N ALA A 302 -0.84 21.54 -12.05
CA ALA A 302 -1.43 22.67 -11.33
C ALA A 302 -2.43 22.17 -10.28
N PRO A 303 -2.16 22.30 -8.97
CA PRO A 303 -3.03 21.76 -7.93
C PRO A 303 -4.06 22.80 -7.48
N VAL A 304 -5.23 22.33 -7.03
CA VAL A 304 -6.15 23.15 -6.23
C VAL A 304 -5.74 23.06 -4.76
N ALA A 305 -5.23 24.16 -4.19
CA ALA A 305 -4.72 24.17 -2.81
C ALA A 305 -5.50 25.16 -1.94
N TYR A 306 -6.02 24.65 -0.81
CA TYR A 306 -6.58 25.44 0.30
C TYR A 306 -5.63 25.33 1.49
N ILE A 307 -4.91 26.42 1.78
CA ILE A 307 -3.95 26.49 2.87
C ILE A 307 -4.33 27.67 3.75
N THR A 308 -4.59 27.43 5.03
CA THR A 308 -5.02 28.48 5.98
C THR A 308 -4.33 28.35 7.32
N ASP A 309 -4.26 29.45 8.06
CA ASP A 309 -3.89 29.44 9.48
C ASP A 309 -5.13 29.07 10.32
N SER A 310 -5.39 27.77 10.39
CA SER A 310 -6.43 27.16 11.22
C SER A 310 -5.80 26.12 12.14
N GLN A 311 -6.40 25.88 13.30
CA GLN A 311 -5.94 24.79 14.17
C GLN A 311 -6.43 23.43 13.70
N SER A 312 -7.51 23.37 12.92
CA SER A 312 -8.00 22.11 12.35
C SER A 312 -8.23 22.23 10.84
N SER A 313 -7.69 21.28 10.08
CA SER A 313 -8.01 21.17 8.66
C SER A 313 -9.50 20.91 8.40
N ASN A 314 -10.24 20.39 9.38
CA ASN A 314 -11.69 20.20 9.31
C ASN A 314 -12.47 21.51 9.23
N ALA A 315 -11.92 22.63 9.71
CA ALA A 315 -12.57 23.93 9.58
C ALA A 315 -12.71 24.34 8.10
N MET A 316 -11.63 24.18 7.32
CA MET A 316 -11.66 24.43 5.87
C MET A 316 -12.57 23.44 5.14
N VAL A 317 -12.55 22.15 5.51
CA VAL A 317 -13.43 21.15 4.89
C VAL A 317 -14.89 21.48 5.15
N ALA A 318 -15.24 21.92 6.37
CA ALA A 318 -16.58 22.37 6.69
C ALA A 318 -17.01 23.58 5.85
N GLU A 319 -16.12 24.57 5.69
CA GLU A 319 -16.41 25.75 4.86
C GLU A 319 -16.66 25.38 3.39
N LEU A 320 -15.86 24.48 2.82
CA LEU A 320 -16.07 23.96 1.47
C LEU A 320 -17.40 23.20 1.38
N ALA A 321 -17.73 22.40 2.39
CA ALA A 321 -19.02 21.70 2.47
C ALA A 321 -20.20 22.68 2.58
N PHE A 322 -20.06 23.81 3.30
CA PHE A 322 -21.08 24.86 3.33
C PHE A 322 -21.37 25.38 1.93
N ALA A 323 -20.34 25.69 1.16
CA ALA A 323 -20.50 26.20 -0.21
C ALA A 323 -21.17 25.19 -1.15
N ILE A 324 -20.92 23.89 -0.96
CA ILE A 324 -21.59 22.82 -1.71
C ILE A 324 -23.05 22.69 -1.26
N ASN A 325 -23.30 22.60 0.04
CA ASN A 325 -24.64 22.39 0.58
C ASN A 325 -25.56 23.59 0.32
N ASP A 326 -25.05 24.82 0.39
CA ASP A 326 -25.81 26.02 0.03
C ASP A 326 -26.29 26.01 -1.44
N ARG A 327 -25.63 25.25 -2.32
CA ARG A 327 -26.02 25.11 -3.73
C ARG A 327 -27.02 23.99 -3.96
N PHE A 328 -26.95 22.91 -3.18
CA PHE A 328 -27.61 21.64 -3.50
C PHE A 328 -28.56 21.13 -2.40
N SER A 329 -28.64 21.79 -1.25
CA SER A 329 -29.51 21.43 -0.14
C SER A 329 -30.63 22.45 0.06
N SER A 330 -31.85 21.98 0.31
CA SER A 330 -32.92 22.79 0.92
C SER A 330 -32.85 22.78 2.45
N GLY A 331 -31.90 22.01 3.00
CA GLY A 331 -31.70 21.66 4.41
C GLY A 331 -32.99 21.29 5.13
N GLY A 332 -33.72 20.35 4.53
CA GLY A 332 -34.89 19.70 5.13
C GLY A 332 -36.19 20.47 5.01
N MET A 333 -36.20 21.65 4.37
CA MET A 333 -37.41 22.45 4.18
C MET A 333 -38.01 22.24 2.79
N THR A 334 -39.34 22.32 2.72
CA THR A 334 -40.11 22.46 1.49
C THR A 334 -40.04 23.89 0.95
N LEU A 335 -40.32 24.06 -0.34
CA LEU A 335 -40.36 25.40 -0.97
C LEU A 335 -41.31 26.35 -0.21
N LYS A 336 -42.49 25.84 0.18
CA LYS A 336 -43.49 26.61 0.92
C LYS A 336 -42.97 27.09 2.28
N GLU A 337 -42.31 26.23 3.04
CA GLU A 337 -41.73 26.59 4.35
C GLU A 337 -40.61 27.63 4.22
N ILE A 338 -39.84 27.58 3.12
CA ILE A 338 -38.81 28.56 2.81
C ILE A 338 -39.45 29.93 2.50
N GLU A 339 -40.47 29.97 1.64
CA GLU A 339 -41.21 31.18 1.26
C GLU A 339 -41.87 31.86 2.48
N GLU A 340 -42.47 31.06 3.36
CA GLU A 340 -43.09 31.54 4.61
C GLU A 340 -42.05 32.20 5.55
N GLN A 341 -40.86 31.62 5.66
CA GLN A 341 -39.77 32.20 6.44
C GLN A 341 -39.22 33.48 5.80
N ILE A 342 -39.02 33.50 4.48
CA ILE A 342 -38.59 34.71 3.76
C ILE A 342 -39.57 35.86 4.02
N ALA A 343 -40.88 35.61 3.88
CA ALA A 343 -41.92 36.62 4.13
C ALA A 343 -41.92 37.14 5.58
N THR A 344 -41.48 36.30 6.54
CA THR A 344 -41.36 36.67 7.95
C THR A 344 -40.17 37.61 8.17
N PHE A 345 -38.97 37.23 7.68
CA PHE A 345 -37.75 37.99 7.90
C PHE A 345 -37.66 39.27 7.04
N GLN A 346 -38.29 39.31 5.87
CA GLN A 346 -38.39 40.51 5.03
C GLN A 346 -39.08 41.69 5.72
N LYS A 347 -39.89 41.45 6.76
CA LYS A 347 -40.55 42.53 7.51
C LYS A 347 -39.57 43.32 8.40
N ASN A 348 -38.36 42.81 8.63
CA ASN A 348 -37.37 43.45 9.51
C ASN A 348 -35.94 43.33 8.93
N VAL A 349 -35.69 43.99 7.81
CA VAL A 349 -34.43 43.93 7.03
C VAL A 349 -33.27 44.73 7.67
N TYR A 350 -33.54 45.50 8.72
CA TYR A 350 -32.51 46.33 9.37
C TYR A 350 -31.61 45.55 10.33
N SER A 351 -31.96 44.31 10.68
CA SER A 351 -31.13 43.43 11.51
C SER A 351 -30.08 42.67 10.67
N LEU A 352 -28.81 42.71 11.09
CA LEU A 352 -27.73 41.94 10.46
C LEU A 352 -27.99 40.43 10.51
N GLU A 353 -28.51 39.93 11.63
CA GLU A 353 -28.93 38.54 11.81
C GLU A 353 -29.97 38.13 10.76
N ASN A 354 -31.03 38.95 10.61
CA ASN A 354 -32.09 38.69 9.64
C ASN A 354 -31.53 38.69 8.22
N ASN A 355 -30.60 39.59 7.89
CA ASN A 355 -29.96 39.64 6.58
C ASN A 355 -29.14 38.37 6.27
N ARG A 356 -28.44 37.81 7.26
CA ARG A 356 -27.70 36.54 7.11
C ARG A 356 -28.66 35.36 6.94
N ILE A 357 -29.74 35.30 7.72
CA ILE A 357 -30.79 34.28 7.58
C ILE A 357 -31.45 34.38 6.19
N LEU A 358 -31.84 35.59 5.75
CA LEU A 358 -32.41 35.84 4.44
C LEU A 358 -31.49 35.39 3.31
N LYS A 359 -30.18 35.65 3.41
CA LYS A 359 -29.19 35.18 2.43
C LYS A 359 -29.21 33.65 2.29
N ARG A 360 -29.22 32.91 3.41
CA ARG A 360 -29.28 31.43 3.41
C ARG A 360 -30.62 30.92 2.87
N LEU A 361 -31.73 31.53 3.28
CA LEU A 361 -33.06 31.19 2.77
C LEU A 361 -33.18 31.40 1.25
N LEU A 362 -32.60 32.46 0.69
CA LEU A 362 -32.61 32.71 -0.76
C LEU A 362 -31.79 31.66 -1.53
N GLN A 363 -30.68 31.19 -0.97
CA GLN A 363 -29.90 30.08 -1.54
C GLN A 363 -30.73 28.79 -1.55
N ARG A 364 -31.36 28.45 -0.43
CA ARG A 364 -32.23 27.27 -0.32
C ARG A 364 -33.46 27.36 -1.22
N HIS A 365 -34.06 28.54 -1.35
CA HIS A 365 -35.17 28.80 -2.27
C HIS A 365 -34.76 28.51 -3.72
N SER A 366 -33.60 29.04 -4.13
CA SER A 366 -33.05 28.79 -5.48
C SER A 366 -32.85 27.29 -5.73
N CYS A 367 -32.36 26.56 -4.74
CA CYS A 367 -32.19 25.12 -4.80
C CYS A 367 -33.53 24.38 -4.94
N ALA A 368 -34.50 24.67 -4.07
CA ALA A 368 -35.82 24.04 -4.06
C ALA A 368 -36.59 24.26 -5.37
N MET A 369 -36.46 25.44 -5.98
CA MET A 369 -37.06 25.76 -7.28
C MET A 369 -36.49 24.92 -8.43
N VAL A 370 -35.19 24.63 -8.40
CA VAL A 370 -34.52 23.82 -9.44
C VAL A 370 -34.83 22.34 -9.28
N GLN A 371 -34.91 21.84 -8.04
CA GLN A 371 -34.99 20.41 -7.76
C GLN A 371 -36.38 19.77 -7.93
N LYS A 372 -37.45 20.56 -8.10
CA LYS A 372 -38.83 20.09 -8.37
C LYS A 372 -39.29 18.90 -7.49
N GLY A 373 -38.83 18.82 -6.24
CA GLY A 373 -39.18 17.76 -5.28
C GLY A 373 -38.18 16.60 -5.14
N GLY A 374 -37.05 16.59 -5.85
CA GLY A 374 -35.91 15.71 -5.55
C GLY A 374 -34.96 16.30 -4.50
N TYR A 375 -34.16 15.47 -3.83
CA TYR A 375 -33.05 15.93 -2.99
C TYR A 375 -31.75 15.94 -3.82
N GLY A 376 -31.07 17.08 -3.91
CA GLY A 376 -29.67 17.10 -4.37
C GLY A 376 -28.70 16.60 -3.31
N ILE A 377 -28.95 16.97 -2.05
CA ILE A 377 -28.27 16.48 -0.85
C ILE A 377 -29.32 16.19 0.22
N ASP A 378 -29.26 14.99 0.80
CA ASP A 378 -30.17 14.58 1.88
C ASP A 378 -29.83 15.30 3.20
N PRO A 379 -30.82 15.88 3.92
CA PRO A 379 -30.58 16.65 5.13
C PRO A 379 -29.98 15.83 6.28
N VAL A 380 -30.23 14.52 6.34
CA VAL A 380 -29.63 13.62 7.34
C VAL A 380 -28.13 13.43 7.04
N ARG A 381 -27.78 13.27 5.76
CA ARG A 381 -26.36 13.18 5.32
C ARG A 381 -25.62 14.48 5.62
N GLU A 382 -26.23 15.63 5.35
CA GLU A 382 -25.68 16.94 5.68
C GLU A 382 -25.46 17.12 7.19
N PHE A 383 -26.46 16.74 8.01
CA PHE A 383 -26.37 16.81 9.47
C PHE A 383 -25.21 15.98 10.03
N ILE A 384 -25.08 14.73 9.58
CA ILE A 384 -24.00 13.82 10.01
C ILE A 384 -22.63 14.37 9.59
N GLU A 385 -22.51 14.89 8.37
CA GLU A 385 -21.28 15.50 7.87
C GLU A 385 -20.83 16.70 8.73
N TYR A 386 -21.73 17.61 9.04
CA TYR A 386 -21.43 18.75 9.93
C TYR A 386 -21.07 18.31 11.35
N LEU A 387 -21.72 17.27 11.87
CA LEU A 387 -21.40 16.73 13.19
C LEU A 387 -19.98 16.14 13.22
N HIS A 388 -19.56 15.43 12.16
CA HIS A 388 -18.20 14.94 12.03
C HIS A 388 -17.17 16.07 11.98
N PHE A 389 -17.41 17.12 11.20
CA PHE A 389 -16.50 18.27 11.17
C PHE A 389 -16.39 18.94 12.53
N LEU A 390 -17.54 19.15 13.20
CA LEU A 390 -17.55 19.76 14.53
C LEU A 390 -16.69 18.93 15.49
N TYR A 391 -16.94 17.63 15.64
CA TYR A 391 -16.17 16.81 16.59
C TYR A 391 -14.68 16.74 16.25
N ALA A 392 -14.32 16.70 14.98
CA ALA A 392 -12.92 16.69 14.59
C ALA A 392 -12.23 18.04 14.90
N ILE A 393 -12.91 19.18 14.66
CA ILE A 393 -12.41 20.49 15.10
C ILE A 393 -12.26 20.53 16.62
N LEU A 394 -13.22 20.02 17.39
CA LEU A 394 -13.12 20.02 18.86
C LEU A 394 -11.97 19.16 19.38
N ASP A 395 -11.63 18.07 18.71
CA ASP A 395 -10.50 17.24 19.12
C ASP A 395 -9.15 17.94 18.82
N ASP A 396 -8.98 18.45 17.59
CA ASP A 396 -7.75 19.15 17.16
C ASP A 396 -7.48 20.42 17.99
N THR A 397 -8.57 21.13 18.35
CA THR A 397 -8.50 22.40 19.10
C THR A 397 -8.43 22.22 20.62
N ASP A 398 -8.47 20.98 21.13
CA ASP A 398 -8.60 20.67 22.57
C ASP A 398 -9.82 21.40 23.18
N LEU A 399 -10.98 21.20 22.55
CA LEU A 399 -12.27 21.84 22.83
C LEU A 399 -12.19 23.37 22.82
N LEU A 400 -11.76 23.92 21.69
CA LEU A 400 -11.61 25.36 21.44
C LEU A 400 -10.64 26.09 22.39
N THR A 401 -9.74 25.36 23.06
CA THR A 401 -8.67 25.97 23.86
C THR A 401 -7.57 26.54 22.98
N LYS A 402 -7.34 25.91 21.81
CA LYS A 402 -6.44 26.37 20.75
C LYS A 402 -7.25 26.57 19.49
N VAL A 403 -7.50 27.82 19.15
CA VAL A 403 -8.30 28.16 17.98
C VAL A 403 -7.76 29.41 17.36
N THR A 404 -7.91 29.53 16.05
CA THR A 404 -7.78 30.78 15.34
C THR A 404 -9.16 31.44 15.22
N GLN A 405 -9.18 32.66 14.69
CA GLN A 405 -10.44 33.32 14.35
C GLN A 405 -11.26 32.48 13.37
N HIS A 406 -10.61 31.81 12.42
CA HIS A 406 -11.29 31.00 11.42
C HIS A 406 -12.01 29.80 12.08
N ASP A 407 -11.35 29.11 13.01
CA ASP A 407 -11.95 27.95 13.69
C ASP A 407 -13.25 28.34 14.43
N VAL A 408 -13.24 29.44 15.20
CA VAL A 408 -14.43 29.87 15.96
C VAL A 408 -15.59 30.34 15.06
N GLU A 409 -15.29 30.98 13.93
CA GLU A 409 -16.31 31.40 12.95
C GLU A 409 -16.95 30.21 12.24
N VAL A 410 -16.14 29.20 11.88
CA VAL A 410 -16.63 27.96 11.29
C VAL A 410 -17.46 27.16 12.29
N VAL A 411 -17.02 27.05 13.55
CA VAL A 411 -17.78 26.33 14.58
C VAL A 411 -19.12 27.01 14.88
N ALA A 412 -19.17 28.34 14.95
CA ALA A 412 -20.43 29.06 15.06
C ALA A 412 -21.37 28.76 13.88
N SER A 413 -20.83 28.77 12.66
CA SER A 413 -21.58 28.43 11.45
C SER A 413 -22.07 26.98 11.46
N LEU A 414 -21.25 26.02 11.91
CA LEU A 414 -21.64 24.62 12.08
C LEU A 414 -22.82 24.50 13.05
N LEU A 415 -22.74 25.14 14.21
CA LEU A 415 -23.80 25.07 15.22
C LEU A 415 -25.12 25.69 14.72
N ASN A 416 -25.05 26.83 14.04
CA ASN A 416 -26.21 27.45 13.40
C ASN A 416 -26.86 26.54 12.35
N ARG A 417 -26.04 25.91 11.49
CA ARG A 417 -26.51 24.99 10.44
C ARG A 417 -27.08 23.69 11.00
N LEU A 418 -26.38 23.06 11.96
CA LEU A 418 -26.84 21.87 12.67
C LEU A 418 -28.20 22.14 13.33
N LYS A 419 -28.32 23.27 14.04
CA LYS A 419 -29.59 23.65 14.65
C LYS A 419 -30.68 23.84 13.61
N SER A 420 -30.35 24.52 12.50
CA SER A 420 -31.30 24.78 11.43
C SER A 420 -31.85 23.50 10.81
N LEU A 421 -30.99 22.50 10.58
CA LEU A 421 -31.38 21.17 10.10
C LEU A 421 -32.24 20.43 11.12
N MET A 422 -31.88 20.48 12.41
CA MET A 422 -32.63 19.80 13.48
C MET A 422 -34.06 20.32 13.63
N VAL A 423 -34.26 21.63 13.50
CA VAL A 423 -35.58 22.25 13.69
C VAL A 423 -36.36 22.42 12.38
N GLY A 424 -35.73 22.13 11.24
CA GLY A 424 -36.32 22.33 9.92
C GLY A 424 -36.59 23.81 9.58
N LYS A 425 -35.78 24.74 10.09
CA LYS A 425 -35.92 26.19 9.88
C LYS A 425 -34.55 26.87 9.92
N GLU A 426 -34.36 27.96 9.18
CA GLU A 426 -33.13 28.73 9.26
C GLU A 426 -33.07 29.56 10.55
N VAL A 427 -32.06 29.30 11.37
CA VAL A 427 -31.85 29.96 12.66
C VAL A 427 -30.38 30.34 12.86
N GLU A 428 -30.15 31.32 13.74
CA GLU A 428 -28.82 31.76 14.15
C GLU A 428 -28.75 31.79 15.67
N ILE A 429 -28.17 30.74 16.27
CA ILE A 429 -28.05 30.58 17.73
C ILE A 429 -26.76 31.17 18.30
N ILE A 430 -25.74 31.35 17.45
CA ILE A 430 -24.46 31.95 17.84
C ILE A 430 -24.10 33.04 16.84
N GLN A 431 -23.83 34.23 17.37
CA GLN A 431 -23.33 35.39 16.64
C GLN A 431 -22.24 36.12 17.44
N PHE A 432 -21.44 36.92 16.73
CA PHE A 432 -20.30 37.64 17.28
C PHE A 432 -20.31 39.14 16.98
N ASP A 433 -21.42 39.69 16.47
CA ASP A 433 -21.52 41.09 16.04
C ASP A 433 -21.26 42.09 17.18
N ASP A 434 -21.53 41.69 18.43
CA ASP A 434 -21.29 42.46 19.64
C ASP A 434 -19.87 42.29 20.22
N LEU A 435 -19.07 41.36 19.70
CA LEU A 435 -17.69 41.14 20.13
C LEU A 435 -16.74 42.04 19.34
N LYS A 436 -15.92 42.83 20.06
CA LYS A 436 -14.85 43.63 19.45
C LYS A 436 -13.80 42.71 18.83
N ARG A 437 -13.45 42.96 17.58
CA ARG A 437 -12.32 42.33 16.90
C ARG A 437 -11.01 42.84 17.52
N GLY A 438 -10.12 41.93 17.91
CA GLY A 438 -8.87 42.25 18.61
C GLY A 438 -8.28 41.00 19.29
N GLU A 439 -7.24 41.16 20.10
CA GLU A 439 -6.49 40.05 20.72
C GLU A 439 -7.36 39.10 21.55
N ILE A 440 -8.38 39.62 22.23
CA ILE A 440 -9.30 38.84 23.07
C ILE A 440 -10.52 38.28 22.33
N PHE A 441 -10.68 38.59 21.03
CA PHE A 441 -11.86 38.19 20.27
C PHE A 441 -12.05 36.67 20.28
N VAL A 442 -10.97 35.94 19.96
CA VAL A 442 -10.99 34.48 19.82
C VAL A 442 -11.37 33.82 21.14
N VAL A 443 -10.83 34.30 22.26
CA VAL A 443 -11.13 33.80 23.61
C VAL A 443 -12.60 34.03 23.96
N ASN A 444 -13.12 35.24 23.71
CA ASN A 444 -14.51 35.57 24.00
C ASN A 444 -15.48 34.79 23.11
N ALA A 445 -15.15 34.61 21.83
CA ALA A 445 -15.94 33.83 20.89
C ALA A 445 -15.97 32.34 21.28
N ALA A 446 -14.82 31.75 21.61
CA ALA A 446 -14.72 30.38 22.10
C ALA A 446 -15.53 30.18 23.39
N ASN A 447 -15.41 31.08 24.37
CA ASN A 447 -16.21 31.02 25.59
C ASN A 447 -17.71 31.09 25.29
N ARG A 448 -18.15 32.00 24.41
CA ARG A 448 -19.56 32.07 24.01
C ARG A 448 -20.05 30.77 23.39
N ILE A 449 -19.25 30.15 22.52
CA ILE A 449 -19.57 28.85 21.93
C ILE A 449 -19.70 27.78 23.02
N LEU A 450 -18.69 27.63 23.89
CA LEU A 450 -18.65 26.58 24.91
C LEU A 450 -19.74 26.71 25.98
N GLN A 451 -20.16 27.94 26.27
CA GLN A 451 -21.23 28.25 27.22
C GLN A 451 -22.63 28.17 26.59
N HIS A 452 -22.74 27.95 25.27
CA HIS A 452 -24.03 27.82 24.61
C HIS A 452 -24.67 26.44 24.91
N PRO A 453 -25.96 26.34 25.29
CA PRO A 453 -26.60 25.08 25.66
C PRO A 453 -26.53 23.99 24.59
N ASP A 454 -26.73 24.35 23.32
CA ASP A 454 -26.66 23.39 22.20
C ASP A 454 -25.26 22.80 22.06
N MET A 455 -24.21 23.62 22.20
CA MET A 455 -22.82 23.16 22.15
C MET A 455 -22.48 22.26 23.35
N TYR A 456 -22.85 22.68 24.55
CA TYR A 456 -22.68 21.92 25.77
C TYR A 456 -23.33 20.53 25.68
N SER A 457 -24.54 20.44 25.11
CA SER A 457 -25.22 19.16 24.91
C SER A 457 -24.41 18.15 24.08
N LEU A 458 -23.55 18.64 23.17
CA LEU A 458 -22.72 17.84 22.28
C LEU A 458 -21.43 17.36 22.95
N TYR A 459 -20.68 18.25 23.63
CA TYR A 459 -19.40 17.86 24.23
C TYR A 459 -19.54 17.25 25.63
N ARG A 460 -20.60 17.58 26.38
CA ARG A 460 -20.79 17.12 27.78
C ARG A 460 -20.71 15.62 27.91
N LYS A 461 -21.41 14.87 27.04
CA LYS A 461 -21.44 13.40 27.10
C LYS A 461 -20.04 12.80 26.93
N ILE A 462 -19.26 13.35 26.00
CA ILE A 462 -17.90 12.90 25.71
C ILE A 462 -16.98 13.21 26.88
N TYR A 463 -17.06 14.43 27.42
CA TYR A 463 -16.18 14.85 28.51
C TYR A 463 -16.46 14.10 29.81
N LEU A 464 -17.73 13.87 30.15
CA LEU A 464 -18.09 13.01 31.30
C LEU A 464 -17.58 11.58 31.14
N ALA A 465 -17.64 11.02 29.93
CA ALA A 465 -17.09 9.70 29.66
C ALA A 465 -15.55 9.68 29.78
N LYS A 466 -14.87 10.71 29.25
CA LYS A 466 -13.40 10.88 29.41
C LYS A 466 -13.03 11.00 30.89
N GLU A 467 -13.79 11.76 31.67
CA GLU A 467 -13.59 11.97 33.10
C GLU A 467 -13.72 10.69 33.92
N GLN A 468 -14.77 9.89 33.66
CA GLN A 468 -14.93 8.58 34.28
C GLN A 468 -13.79 7.61 33.91
N LEU A 469 -13.36 7.65 32.64
CA LEU A 469 -12.28 6.79 32.16
C LEU A 469 -10.93 7.16 32.78
N VAL A 470 -10.65 8.44 33.01
CA VAL A 470 -9.44 8.87 33.73
C VAL A 470 -9.43 8.34 35.16
N GLU A 471 -10.54 8.46 35.87
CA GLU A 471 -10.68 7.94 37.24
C GLU A 471 -10.50 6.42 37.31
N GLU A 472 -11.13 5.69 36.39
CA GLU A 472 -10.97 4.25 36.28
C GLU A 472 -9.51 3.86 35.99
N ASN A 473 -8.83 4.60 35.11
CA ASN A 473 -7.42 4.35 34.83
C ASN A 473 -6.52 4.58 36.04
N PHE A 474 -6.77 5.61 36.87
CA PHE A 474 -6.06 5.78 38.15
C PHE A 474 -6.27 4.57 39.06
N ARG A 475 -7.49 4.04 39.12
CA ARG A 475 -7.81 2.83 39.89
C ARG A 475 -7.05 1.61 39.35
N LEU A 476 -7.09 1.34 38.05
CA LEU A 476 -6.39 0.21 37.41
C LEU A 476 -4.88 0.30 37.64
N CYS A 477 -4.29 1.47 37.38
CA CYS A 477 -2.86 1.69 37.59
C CYS A 477 -2.44 1.49 39.05
N SER A 478 -3.24 1.97 40.00
CA SER A 478 -2.95 1.78 41.44
C SER A 478 -2.95 0.31 41.89
N LYS A 479 -3.60 -0.58 41.12
CA LYS A 479 -3.64 -2.03 41.34
C LYS A 479 -2.56 -2.79 40.55
N GLY A 480 -1.77 -2.11 39.73
CA GLY A 480 -0.83 -2.74 38.79
C GLY A 480 -1.52 -3.40 37.59
N GLU A 481 -2.79 -3.09 37.33
CA GLU A 481 -3.53 -3.57 36.17
C GLU A 481 -3.23 -2.69 34.93
N PRO A 482 -3.41 -3.21 33.69
CA PRO A 482 -3.23 -2.43 32.47
C PRO A 482 -4.07 -1.15 32.48
N SER A 483 -3.45 -0.01 32.21
CA SER A 483 -4.09 1.31 32.19
C SER A 483 -3.50 2.19 31.09
N SER A 484 -4.23 3.21 30.65
CA SER A 484 -3.82 4.11 29.59
C SER A 484 -3.10 5.38 30.08
N ILE A 485 -2.76 5.48 31.37
CA ILE A 485 -2.22 6.72 31.99
C ILE A 485 -0.91 7.19 31.33
N PHE A 486 -0.06 6.25 30.93
CA PHE A 486 1.29 6.52 30.41
C PHE A 486 1.43 6.27 28.90
N VAL A 487 0.32 6.05 28.20
CA VAL A 487 0.33 5.75 26.75
C VAL A 487 0.91 6.91 25.95
N ASP A 488 0.64 8.15 26.35
CA ASP A 488 1.27 9.32 25.73
C ASP A 488 2.67 9.57 26.33
N THR A 489 3.62 8.68 26.03
CA THR A 489 5.05 8.84 26.36
C THR A 489 5.88 8.85 25.08
N LYS A 490 6.78 9.83 24.93
CA LYS A 490 7.63 9.99 23.73
C LYS A 490 9.08 10.16 24.12
N ILE A 491 9.98 9.67 23.28
CA ILE A 491 11.42 9.95 23.36
C ILE A 491 11.66 11.24 22.58
N GLN A 492 12.39 12.17 23.17
CA GLN A 492 12.70 13.47 22.58
C GLN A 492 14.19 13.75 22.68
N ASN A 493 14.73 14.33 21.62
CA ASN A 493 16.14 14.73 21.50
C ASN A 493 17.17 13.61 21.77
N GLY A 494 16.74 12.34 21.70
CA GLY A 494 17.57 11.17 21.92
C GLY A 494 17.91 10.85 23.38
N CYS A 495 17.65 11.76 24.33
CA CYS A 495 18.01 11.56 25.74
C CYS A 495 16.88 11.73 26.76
N ALA A 496 15.72 12.27 26.36
CA ALA A 496 14.62 12.55 27.27
C ALA A 496 13.39 11.67 26.98
N ARG A 497 12.86 10.98 27.99
CA ARG A 497 11.58 10.29 27.95
C ARG A 497 10.51 11.14 28.63
N VAL A 498 9.57 11.64 27.84
CA VAL A 498 8.56 12.60 28.29
C VAL A 498 7.16 12.03 28.14
N GLY A 499 6.52 11.81 29.27
CA GLY A 499 5.13 11.36 29.38
C GLY A 499 4.17 12.45 29.85
N GLN A 500 2.89 12.25 29.55
CA GLN A 500 1.84 13.18 29.91
C GLN A 500 0.55 12.45 30.28
N THR A 501 -0.08 12.91 31.34
CA THR A 501 -1.42 12.49 31.78
C THR A 501 -2.27 13.73 31.98
N LYS A 502 -3.42 13.79 31.30
CA LYS A 502 -4.44 14.82 31.52
C LYS A 502 -5.50 14.27 32.47
N MET A 503 -5.89 15.07 33.45
CA MET A 503 -7.02 14.74 34.35
C MET A 503 -7.97 15.91 34.47
N PHE A 504 -9.23 15.65 34.82
CA PHE A 504 -10.20 16.70 35.11
C PHE A 504 -10.12 17.12 36.57
N SER A 505 -10.62 18.32 36.88
CA SER A 505 -10.66 18.89 38.22
C SER A 505 -11.25 17.94 39.26
N ASN A 506 -12.37 17.29 38.93
CA ASN A 506 -13.05 16.32 39.81
C ASN A 506 -12.26 15.01 40.00
N ASN A 507 -11.37 14.65 39.07
CA ASN A 507 -10.55 13.44 39.23
C ASN A 507 -9.44 13.64 40.27
N TYR A 508 -9.17 14.87 40.71
CA TYR A 508 -8.03 15.16 41.60
C TYR A 508 -8.06 14.34 42.89
N ALA A 509 -9.23 14.18 43.51
CA ALA A 509 -9.36 13.38 44.73
C ALA A 509 -8.98 11.90 44.52
N ALA A 510 -9.39 11.33 43.38
CA ALA A 510 -9.03 9.97 42.99
C ALA A 510 -7.53 9.86 42.67
N PHE A 511 -6.99 10.83 41.94
CA PHE A 511 -5.56 10.93 41.66
C PHE A 511 -4.74 11.00 42.95
N GLN A 512 -5.07 11.91 43.87
CA GLN A 512 -4.33 12.11 45.12
C GLN A 512 -4.27 10.81 45.94
N LYS A 513 -5.37 10.04 45.98
CA LYS A 513 -5.43 8.74 46.65
C LYS A 513 -4.57 7.68 45.94
N ALA A 514 -4.51 7.70 44.62
CA ALA A 514 -3.76 6.75 43.80
C ALA A 514 -2.28 7.14 43.62
N ALA A 515 -1.92 8.41 43.83
CA ALA A 515 -0.65 9.00 43.42
C ALA A 515 0.60 8.23 43.88
N PRO A 516 0.71 7.74 45.14
CA PRO A 516 1.89 6.97 45.56
C PRO A 516 2.13 5.73 44.70
N LYS A 517 1.05 4.96 44.42
CA LYS A 517 1.12 3.74 43.61
C LYS A 517 1.34 4.03 42.13
N VAL A 518 0.73 5.09 41.61
CA VAL A 518 0.89 5.51 40.22
C VAL A 518 2.32 6.00 39.95
N ARG A 519 2.92 6.76 40.89
CA ARG A 519 4.32 7.19 40.81
C ARG A 519 5.30 6.02 40.90
N GLU A 520 5.04 5.06 41.80
CA GLU A 520 5.84 3.82 41.91
C GLU A 520 5.85 3.03 40.60
N PHE A 521 4.69 2.87 39.98
CA PHE A 521 4.57 2.20 38.69
C PHE A 521 5.27 2.96 37.55
N TRP A 522 5.11 4.29 37.49
CA TRP A 522 5.82 5.12 36.52
C TRP A 522 7.34 5.00 36.65
N TRP A 523 7.85 5.13 37.88
CA TRP A 523 9.28 5.01 38.17
C TRP A 523 9.84 3.64 37.78
N THR A 524 9.09 2.56 38.06
CA THR A 524 9.47 1.20 37.66
C THR A 524 9.60 1.08 36.14
N GLN A 525 8.65 1.64 35.38
CA GLN A 525 8.74 1.67 33.91
C GLN A 525 9.88 2.56 33.41
N ALA A 526 10.14 3.69 34.05
CA ALA A 526 11.24 4.59 33.70
C ALA A 526 12.58 3.88 33.88
N SER A 527 12.76 3.25 35.05
CA SER A 527 13.98 2.51 35.41
C SER A 527 14.23 1.29 34.54
N SER A 528 13.18 0.52 34.23
CA SER A 528 13.27 -0.61 33.30
C SER A 528 13.68 -0.13 31.90
N TYR A 529 13.08 0.95 31.41
CA TYR A 529 13.38 1.48 30.08
C TYR A 529 14.84 1.93 29.95
N TYR A 530 15.35 2.66 30.95
CA TYR A 530 16.76 3.09 30.99
C TYR A 530 17.74 1.91 31.01
N THR A 531 17.35 0.77 31.60
CA THR A 531 18.20 -0.43 31.62
C THR A 531 18.52 -0.90 30.20
N ASP A 532 17.54 -0.82 29.30
CA ASP A 532 17.65 -1.22 27.90
C ASP A 532 18.15 -0.08 26.98
N HIS A 533 17.96 1.19 27.37
CA HIS A 533 18.26 2.39 26.59
C HIS A 533 19.02 3.42 27.44
N ARG A 534 20.32 3.19 27.63
CA ARG A 534 21.17 3.99 28.54
C ARG A 534 21.34 5.44 28.10
N GLU A 535 21.13 5.73 26.83
CA GLU A 535 21.16 7.07 26.26
C GLU A 535 19.95 7.93 26.69
N VAL A 536 18.83 7.29 27.09
CA VAL A 536 17.62 7.96 27.56
C VAL A 536 17.62 8.00 29.09
N ASP A 537 18.20 9.05 29.65
CA ASP A 537 18.50 9.17 31.07
C ASP A 537 17.70 10.26 31.79
N LEU A 538 16.99 11.13 31.07
CA LEU A 538 16.09 12.13 31.64
C LEU A 538 14.62 11.69 31.50
N HIS A 539 13.97 11.37 32.61
CA HIS A 539 12.56 10.93 32.60
C HIS A 539 11.65 11.97 33.24
N LEU A 540 10.65 12.41 32.48
CA LEU A 540 9.69 13.43 32.88
C LEU A 540 8.26 12.92 32.71
N GLN A 541 7.40 13.17 33.69
CA GLN A 541 5.96 12.89 33.59
C GLN A 541 5.15 14.09 34.05
N MET A 542 4.35 14.64 33.15
CA MET A 542 3.40 15.71 33.49
C MET A 542 2.07 15.10 33.91
N VAL A 543 1.54 15.53 35.05
CA VAL A 543 0.14 15.30 35.44
C VAL A 543 -0.53 16.66 35.53
N SER A 544 -1.41 16.94 34.55
CA SER A 544 -1.96 18.27 34.33
C SER A 544 -3.48 18.27 34.35
N THR A 545 -4.07 19.32 34.90
CA THR A 545 -5.52 19.50 34.99
C THR A 545 -6.07 20.19 33.76
N VAL A 546 -7.08 19.59 33.15
CA VAL A 546 -7.90 20.20 32.09
C VAL A 546 -9.30 20.52 32.62
N ALA A 547 -9.97 21.48 31.97
CA ALA A 547 -11.32 21.87 32.36
C ALA A 547 -12.34 20.78 32.06
N GLY A 548 -13.22 20.50 33.02
CA GLY A 548 -14.36 19.61 32.84
C GLY A 548 -15.47 20.25 31.99
N ALA A 549 -16.46 19.45 31.60
CA ALA A 549 -17.58 19.95 30.82
C ALA A 549 -18.35 21.07 31.56
N GLU A 550 -18.59 20.86 32.86
CA GLU A 550 -19.31 21.82 33.70
C GLU A 550 -18.49 23.10 33.95
N ASP A 551 -17.17 22.97 34.07
CA ASP A 551 -16.25 24.11 34.25
C ASP A 551 -16.27 25.05 33.03
N LEU A 552 -16.31 24.47 31.84
CA LEU A 552 -16.35 25.22 30.58
C LEU A 552 -17.71 25.87 30.36
N PHE A 553 -18.80 25.13 30.62
CA PHE A 553 -20.16 25.65 30.47
C PHE A 553 -20.49 26.79 31.44
N SER A 554 -19.99 26.69 32.68
CA SER A 554 -20.20 27.73 33.71
C SER A 554 -19.18 28.87 33.65
N GLY A 555 -18.14 28.76 32.81
CA GLY A 555 -17.07 29.76 32.72
C GLY A 555 -16.15 29.80 33.95
N THR A 556 -16.07 28.72 34.73
CA THR A 556 -15.22 28.62 35.92
C THR A 556 -13.88 27.93 35.66
N GLY A 557 -13.62 27.49 34.41
CA GLY A 557 -12.36 26.87 34.00
C GLY A 557 -11.12 27.66 34.41
N GLY A 558 -10.10 26.96 34.91
CA GLY A 558 -8.81 27.54 35.32
C GLY A 558 -8.74 28.05 36.78
N LYS A 559 -9.81 27.93 37.56
CA LYS A 559 -9.84 28.29 38.99
C LYS A 559 -9.82 27.05 39.89
N TYR A 560 -8.72 26.32 39.84
CA TYR A 560 -8.55 25.09 40.63
C TYR A 560 -7.86 25.37 41.97
N ARG A 561 -8.26 24.66 43.02
CA ARG A 561 -7.65 24.77 44.36
C ARG A 561 -6.40 23.92 44.52
N HIS A 562 -6.27 22.88 43.71
CA HIS A 562 -5.13 21.96 43.75
C HIS A 562 -3.98 22.42 42.85
N ARG A 563 -2.88 21.66 42.91
CA ARG A 563 -1.68 21.85 42.09
C ARG A 563 -1.49 20.68 41.15
N ASP A 564 -0.97 20.98 39.97
CA ASP A 564 -0.51 20.00 38.98
C ASP A 564 0.93 19.57 39.32
N GLU A 565 1.38 18.47 38.70
CA GLU A 565 2.67 17.85 39.02
C GLU A 565 3.54 17.63 37.77
N LEU A 566 4.85 17.79 37.93
CA LEU A 566 5.89 17.32 37.01
C LEU A 566 6.82 16.39 37.80
N TRP A 567 6.79 15.11 37.46
CA TRP A 567 7.66 14.10 38.08
C TRP A 567 8.94 13.99 37.29
N ILE A 568 10.06 13.96 38.01
CA ILE A 568 11.39 13.99 37.46
C ILE A 568 12.19 12.85 38.06
N TRP A 569 12.77 12.03 37.19
CA TRP A 569 13.69 10.97 37.57
C TRP A 569 14.90 10.96 36.64
N VAL A 570 16.08 10.78 37.23
CA VAL A 570 17.34 10.54 36.54
C VAL A 570 18.11 9.41 37.27
N PRO A 571 18.83 8.54 36.54
CA PRO A 571 19.73 7.57 37.13
C PRO A 571 20.97 8.26 37.74
N SER A 572 21.67 7.57 38.63
CA SER A 572 22.93 8.04 39.24
C SER A 572 24.09 7.95 38.25
N SER A 573 24.12 8.87 37.28
CA SER A 573 25.27 9.08 36.37
C SER A 573 25.53 10.58 36.21
N GLU A 574 26.79 10.96 35.99
CA GLU A 574 27.15 12.37 35.78
C GLU A 574 26.44 12.97 34.55
N GLN A 575 26.28 12.16 33.49
CA GLN A 575 25.58 12.57 32.28
C GLN A 575 24.10 12.89 32.54
N ALA A 576 23.40 12.05 33.31
CA ALA A 576 21.98 12.26 33.59
C ALA A 576 21.77 13.49 34.48
N VAL A 577 22.67 13.72 35.43
CA VAL A 577 22.70 14.92 36.27
C VAL A 577 22.93 16.17 35.40
N ASP A 578 23.86 16.14 34.45
CA ASP A 578 24.09 17.25 33.51
C ASP A 578 22.86 17.52 32.64
N HIS A 579 22.22 16.49 32.10
CA HIS A 579 20.97 16.62 31.33
C HIS A 579 19.84 17.25 32.17
N LEU A 580 19.69 16.86 33.43
CA LEU A 580 18.74 17.48 34.35
C LEU A 580 19.08 18.95 34.62
N LYS A 581 20.35 19.27 34.91
CA LYS A 581 20.79 20.66 35.12
C LYS A 581 20.51 21.54 33.91
N ARG A 582 20.80 21.05 32.70
CA ARG A 582 20.50 21.76 31.44
C ARG A 582 19.00 21.98 31.26
N PHE A 583 18.19 20.95 31.51
CA PHE A 583 16.74 21.07 31.45
C PHE A 583 16.21 22.14 32.41
N LEU A 584 16.58 22.06 33.69
CA LEU A 584 16.11 23.02 34.71
C LEU A 584 16.54 24.46 34.36
N ASN A 585 17.81 24.64 33.95
CA ASN A 585 18.34 25.96 33.60
C ASN A 585 17.64 26.59 32.39
N ALA A 586 17.27 25.77 31.41
CA ALA A 586 16.50 26.23 30.26
C ALA A 586 15.02 26.46 30.64
N PHE A 587 14.45 25.55 31.42
CA PHE A 587 13.03 25.56 31.79
C PHE A 587 12.65 26.76 32.66
N GLN A 588 13.54 27.24 33.54
CA GLN A 588 13.27 28.45 34.33
C GLN A 588 13.05 29.72 33.49
N ALA A 589 13.54 29.75 32.24
CA ALA A 589 13.32 30.86 31.31
C ALA A 589 11.97 30.77 30.56
N SER A 590 11.14 29.76 30.85
CA SER A 590 9.80 29.65 30.30
C SER A 590 8.88 30.73 30.87
N PRO A 591 8.10 31.47 30.05
CA PRO A 591 7.14 32.47 30.53
C PRO A 591 6.13 31.86 31.53
N GLN A 592 5.73 30.61 31.29
CA GLN A 592 4.82 29.89 32.18
C GLN A 592 5.46 29.51 33.51
N VAL A 593 6.81 29.49 33.58
CA VAL A 593 7.56 29.25 34.81
C VAL A 593 7.76 30.55 35.59
N GLU A 594 8.00 31.67 34.90
CA GLU A 594 8.18 33.00 35.50
C GLU A 594 6.91 33.45 36.24
N GLU A 595 5.73 33.26 35.64
CA GLU A 595 4.44 33.71 36.18
C GLU A 595 3.78 32.73 37.18
N ASN A 596 4.49 31.68 37.63
CA ASN A 596 3.93 30.65 38.52
C ASN A 596 4.63 30.51 39.86
N ASP A 597 3.85 30.10 40.85
CA ASP A 597 4.35 29.66 42.16
C ASP A 597 4.65 28.16 42.12
N PHE A 598 5.93 27.81 42.19
CA PHE A 598 6.40 26.43 42.22
C PHE A 598 6.84 26.03 43.62
N GLU A 599 6.75 24.73 43.90
CA GLU A 599 7.43 24.06 45.01
C GLU A 599 7.91 22.69 44.54
N VAL A 600 8.94 22.14 45.18
CA VAL A 600 9.44 20.80 44.86
C VAL A 600 9.44 19.93 46.11
N GLU A 601 8.95 18.70 45.93
CA GLU A 601 9.02 17.65 46.95
C GLU A 601 9.95 16.52 46.49
N PHE A 602 10.88 16.11 47.34
CA PHE A 602 11.78 14.99 47.10
C PHE A 602 11.30 13.76 47.86
N LEU A 603 11.04 12.66 47.15
CA LEU A 603 10.32 11.50 47.67
C LEU A 603 11.22 10.30 48.04
N GLY A 604 12.54 10.44 48.02
CA GLY A 604 13.44 9.30 48.20
C GLY A 604 14.82 9.68 48.75
N SER A 605 15.65 8.66 48.95
CA SER A 605 16.97 8.79 49.60
C SER A 605 17.96 9.68 48.85
N ASN A 606 17.76 9.91 47.54
CA ASN A 606 18.54 10.83 46.73
C ASN A 606 18.06 12.29 46.83
N GLY A 607 17.12 12.61 47.73
CA GLY A 607 16.52 13.93 47.83
C GLY A 607 17.52 15.05 48.11
N ASN A 608 18.58 14.81 48.88
CA ASN A 608 19.62 15.82 49.14
C ASN A 608 20.40 16.20 47.87
N GLU A 609 20.74 15.20 47.04
CA GLU A 609 21.43 15.41 45.76
C GLU A 609 20.54 16.16 44.77
N LEU A 610 19.28 15.72 44.61
CA LEU A 610 18.29 16.41 43.78
C LEU A 610 18.04 17.83 44.27
N SER A 611 17.94 18.05 45.59
CA SER A 611 17.80 19.38 46.17
C SER A 611 18.99 20.28 45.85
N GLN A 612 20.21 19.75 45.81
CA GLN A 612 21.38 20.54 45.43
C GLN A 612 21.31 20.91 43.94
N ILE A 613 20.97 19.96 43.07
CA ILE A 613 20.78 20.19 41.62
C ILE A 613 19.74 21.29 41.37
N PHE A 614 18.59 21.24 42.05
CA PHE A 614 17.55 22.27 41.93
C PHE A 614 18.02 23.65 42.38
N LYS A 615 18.76 23.74 43.50
CA LYS A 615 19.32 25.02 43.98
C LYS A 615 20.35 25.61 43.02
N GLU A 616 21.13 24.78 42.34
CA GLU A 616 22.18 25.21 41.41
C GLU A 616 21.64 25.57 40.03
N SER A 617 20.52 24.99 39.60
CA SER A 617 20.09 25.01 38.19
C SER A 617 18.63 25.39 37.96
N PHE A 618 17.91 25.81 38.99
CA PHE A 618 16.53 26.27 38.89
C PHE A 618 16.29 27.52 39.75
N LYS A 619 15.13 28.16 39.59
CA LYS A 619 14.75 29.32 40.39
C LYS A 619 14.57 28.95 41.87
N GLU A 620 14.73 29.91 42.76
CA GLU A 620 14.53 29.71 44.19
C GLU A 620 13.06 29.37 44.49
N ILE A 621 12.81 28.16 44.98
CA ILE A 621 11.49 27.62 45.30
C ILE A 621 11.50 26.90 46.65
N PRO A 622 10.35 26.73 47.33
CA PRO A 622 10.27 25.90 48.53
C PRO A 622 10.63 24.44 48.24
N HIS A 623 11.49 23.86 49.09
CA HIS A 623 11.92 22.47 49.04
C HIS A 623 11.30 21.68 50.20
N HIS A 624 10.66 20.57 49.90
CA HIS A 624 10.06 19.64 50.87
C HIS A 624 10.70 18.26 50.75
N PHE A 625 10.92 17.61 51.89
CA PHE A 625 11.49 16.25 51.95
C PHE A 625 10.46 15.33 52.58
N ALA A 626 10.08 14.26 51.88
CA ALA A 626 9.14 13.29 52.43
C ALA A 626 9.82 12.43 53.51
N GLU A 627 9.16 12.27 54.67
CA GLU A 627 9.72 11.52 55.80
C GLU A 627 9.66 9.99 55.63
N LYS A 628 8.83 9.48 54.69
CA LYS A 628 8.45 8.06 54.61
C LYS A 628 8.44 7.44 53.21
N GLU A 629 8.68 8.21 52.15
CA GLU A 629 8.68 7.67 50.78
C GLU A 629 10.07 7.20 50.36
N THR A 630 10.14 6.12 49.58
CA THR A 630 11.39 5.50 49.10
C THR A 630 11.61 5.70 47.60
N LEU A 631 10.82 6.57 46.95
CA LEU A 631 10.82 6.74 45.50
C LEU A 631 11.86 7.80 45.12
N PRO A 632 12.92 7.48 44.35
CA PRO A 632 14.04 8.40 44.13
C PRO A 632 13.72 9.48 43.08
N ILE A 633 12.57 10.15 43.19
CA ILE A 633 12.03 11.11 42.22
C ILE A 633 11.83 12.49 42.88
N ALA A 634 11.87 13.54 42.07
CA ALA A 634 11.42 14.87 42.45
C ALA A 634 10.02 15.14 41.86
N VAL A 635 9.14 15.72 42.66
CA VAL A 635 7.80 16.15 42.25
C VAL A 635 7.74 17.67 42.32
N LEU A 636 7.82 18.30 41.15
CA LEU A 636 7.67 19.75 41.01
C LEU A 636 6.17 20.08 40.88
N ARG A 637 5.62 20.87 41.80
CA ARG A 637 4.21 21.27 41.81
C ARG A 637 4.04 22.72 41.38
N TYR A 638 2.95 23.00 40.69
CA TYR A 638 2.61 24.32 40.16
C TYR A 638 1.10 24.51 40.09
N LYS A 639 0.64 25.75 39.89
CA LYS A 639 -0.79 26.07 39.80
C LYS A 639 -1.47 25.22 38.72
N ALA A 640 -2.57 24.56 39.07
CA ALA A 640 -3.24 23.66 38.13
C ALA A 640 -3.76 24.39 36.88
N GLY A 641 -3.61 23.77 35.71
CA GLY A 641 -4.05 24.30 34.42
C GLY A 641 -3.12 25.33 33.77
N THR A 642 -1.97 25.68 34.38
CA THR A 642 -1.05 26.67 33.81
C THR A 642 -0.07 26.07 32.82
N LEU A 643 0.60 24.96 33.18
CA LEU A 643 1.35 24.15 32.22
C LEU A 643 0.35 23.17 31.62
N ASN A 644 -0.39 23.66 30.63
CA ASN A 644 -1.59 23.04 30.10
C ASN A 644 -1.27 21.82 29.21
N SER A 645 -0.56 20.84 29.78
CA SER A 645 -0.40 19.49 29.26
C SER A 645 0.10 19.46 27.81
N ARG A 646 1.23 20.11 27.55
CA ARG A 646 1.89 20.00 26.25
C ARG A 646 3.33 19.63 26.49
N LYS A 647 3.72 18.49 25.94
CA LYS A 647 5.14 18.19 25.71
C LYS A 647 5.83 19.38 25.07
N ALA A 648 5.20 20.05 24.10
CA ALA A 648 5.74 21.26 23.47
C ALA A 648 6.03 22.46 24.40
N MET A 649 5.54 22.49 25.64
CA MET A 649 5.90 23.52 26.64
C MET A 649 7.18 23.17 27.42
N ILE A 650 7.57 21.89 27.45
CA ILE A 650 8.82 21.43 28.06
C ILE A 650 9.87 21.03 27.02
N SER A 651 9.44 20.54 25.84
CA SER A 651 10.27 20.08 24.72
C SER A 651 11.31 21.11 24.26
N PRO A 652 11.00 22.41 24.14
CA PRO A 652 11.99 23.42 23.74
C PRO A 652 13.15 23.55 24.71
N TYR A 653 12.94 23.17 25.97
CA TYR A 653 13.89 23.29 27.07
C TYR A 653 14.61 21.98 27.37
N LEU A 654 14.28 20.88 26.67
CA LEU A 654 14.98 19.61 26.85
C LEU A 654 16.39 19.68 26.27
N PRO A 655 17.37 19.01 26.92
CA PRO A 655 18.72 18.88 26.37
C PRO A 655 18.68 18.17 25.02
N LYS A 656 19.68 18.45 24.18
CA LYS A 656 19.91 17.75 22.91
C LYS A 656 21.23 17.01 22.99
N LEU A 657 21.24 15.75 22.55
CA LEU A 657 22.49 15.08 22.24
C LEU A 657 23.19 15.88 21.14
N ILE A 658 24.37 16.41 21.46
CA ILE A 658 25.25 17.01 20.45
C ILE A 658 25.78 15.83 19.65
N SER A 659 25.36 15.71 18.39
CA SER A 659 25.83 14.71 17.45
C SER A 659 27.31 14.92 17.11
#